data_AF-A0A2E2UG70-F1
#
_entry.id   AF-A0A2E2UG70-F1
#
_cell.length_a   1.000
_cell.length_b   1.000
_cell.length_c   1.000
_cell.angle_alpha   90.00
_cell.angle_beta   90.00
_cell.angle_gamma   90.00
#
_symmetry.space_group_name_H-M   'P 1'
#
loop_
_entity.id
_entity.type
_entity.pdbx_description
1 polymer ?
#
loop_
_entity_poly.entity_id
_entity_poly.type
_entity_poly.pdbx_seq_one_letter_code
_entity_poly.pdbx_strand_id
1 'polypeptide(L)'
;MSNNSNKILQMLGGFIAFGFALLEGIDWLFTKYEIDSFYFNLILVLLLLVFIVSIFFNIKKTRKLNKTGSVTGSVSKIKLLLTSLLSLILIGVFVYFFKKINDNENLINEKIPQIIKLFDQNQINLAFLETKKLITDYPKNEILKNYFDKSSTYAYLNTNLDGIDVSVMYRGDSVYNYLGKTPIDSFLVADTWSSHKLKFTFKGVDYVQDAQNIHNYTFPNKEFDLKKGYKVFLGTDVVRMWFQGVEFRDTKLEPFMISINEVSNIEYQEFVDEGGYDNPKYWDFPFQVGDNILDFNSTVKLFTDKYGKLGPANWSYGKYPAGIENHPVTGISWFEARAYAKFKKLTLPNVYQWLYASGETGFSMSVNKKVRNNSNYNSSQTRPVEDTRGSFNGLNNLGGNVKEWVINPNGEYQQKFSILGGSFEEYPYTFNNYYSLSPLDRSIGNGIRLSSTLNDDNTSLLDDKIIPDYNRNISDLDDVSDEVFEVYKSQFDYNNTPLNATTTTIENFQDGYTAQKFEMPTPYESNDKLFGYIVYSNKFDEKYNPVIIHPSAGAIIQNDDSGLIKEMLATHKHLIDEGYAMIHPVYHNTFSREKNYDTFWPDESEIYKNTIIKIGKDFKRSIDYIESRNDFNSSNLCYYGYSWGSTTSNYLLAIDDRVKAAFILVGGLMMQKSKKEIEAHYYVRRIKTPVFHIIGKQDGIFGFKESYLPWKKLIGTPDQNLKVLVYDELGHGIPGDTIIKYQSNWYKKFLIP
;
A
#
# COMPACT_ATOMS: atom_id res chain seq x y z
N MET A 1 49.64 75.45 15.76
CA MET A 1 49.74 74.04 15.31
C MET A 1 49.31 73.11 16.44
N SER A 2 48.21 72.37 16.25
CA SER A 2 47.92 71.06 16.85
C SER A 2 46.58 70.60 16.27
N ASN A 3 46.65 69.64 15.35
CA ASN A 3 45.52 69.16 14.56
C ASN A 3 44.65 68.21 15.41
N ASN A 4 43.72 68.75 16.20
CA ASN A 4 42.81 67.96 17.05
C ASN A 4 41.74 67.16 16.27
N SER A 5 41.64 67.35 14.94
CA SER A 5 40.75 66.59 14.05
C SER A 5 41.09 65.09 14.02
N ASN A 6 42.39 64.77 14.07
CA ASN A 6 42.86 63.39 13.94
C ASN A 6 42.70 62.58 15.23
N LYS A 7 42.70 63.23 16.41
CA LYS A 7 42.66 62.53 17.70
C LYS A 7 41.32 61.87 18.01
N ILE A 8 40.20 62.49 17.65
CA ILE A 8 38.88 61.89 17.90
C ILE A 8 38.63 60.76 16.90
N LEU A 9 39.03 60.92 15.64
CA LEU A 9 38.91 59.87 14.63
C LEU A 9 39.85 58.68 14.94
N GLN A 10 41.07 58.94 15.43
CA GLN A 10 41.99 57.90 15.91
C GLN A 10 41.51 57.25 17.21
N MET A 11 40.89 58.01 18.12
CA MET A 11 40.34 57.46 19.36
C MET A 11 39.09 56.62 19.08
N LEU A 12 38.22 57.04 18.15
CA LEU A 12 37.05 56.29 17.70
C LEU A 12 37.45 55.07 16.84
N GLY A 13 38.39 55.24 15.91
CA GLY A 13 38.95 54.13 15.13
C GLY A 13 39.68 53.14 16.02
N GLY A 14 40.41 53.61 17.03
CA GLY A 14 41.04 52.78 18.06
C GLY A 14 40.01 52.09 18.96
N PHE A 15 38.90 52.74 19.29
CA PHE A 15 37.81 52.12 20.06
C PHE A 15 37.06 51.06 19.24
N ILE A 16 36.86 51.28 17.94
CA ILE A 16 36.26 50.29 17.03
C ILE A 16 37.22 49.12 16.82
N ALA A 17 38.50 49.39 16.56
CA ALA A 17 39.51 48.35 16.40
C ALA A 17 39.71 47.55 17.70
N PHE A 18 39.71 48.22 18.85
CA PHE A 18 39.75 47.57 20.15
C PHE A 18 38.47 46.77 20.43
N GLY A 19 37.29 47.32 20.11
CA GLY A 19 36.02 46.64 20.24
C GLY A 19 35.96 45.37 19.39
N PHE A 20 36.42 45.43 18.13
CA PHE A 20 36.53 44.27 17.25
C PHE A 20 37.53 43.24 17.78
N ALA A 21 38.74 43.66 18.14
CA ALA A 21 39.76 42.75 18.67
C ALA A 21 39.35 42.12 20.03
N LEU A 22 38.63 42.88 20.85
CA LEU A 22 38.07 42.38 22.11
C LEU A 22 36.94 41.39 21.82
N LEU A 23 36.05 41.68 20.88
CA LEU A 23 34.97 40.76 20.50
C LEU A 23 35.52 39.47 19.88
N GLU A 24 36.54 39.53 19.04
CA GLU A 24 37.22 38.33 18.51
C GLU A 24 37.93 37.56 19.62
N GLY A 25 38.61 38.25 20.55
CA GLY A 25 39.26 37.60 21.69
C GLY A 25 38.28 36.95 22.66
N ILE A 26 37.13 37.59 22.89
CA ILE A 26 36.04 37.05 23.71
C ILE A 26 35.36 35.88 22.98
N ASP A 27 35.08 35.98 21.69
CA ASP A 27 34.50 34.90 20.89
C ASP A 27 35.40 33.65 20.92
N TRP A 28 36.72 33.84 20.79
CA TRP A 28 37.69 32.75 20.96
C TRP A 28 37.69 32.17 22.39
N LEU A 29 37.65 33.01 23.42
CA LEU A 29 37.60 32.55 24.82
C LEU A 29 36.32 31.76 25.11
N PHE A 30 35.18 32.24 24.62
CA PHE A 30 33.88 31.60 24.81
C PHE A 30 33.82 30.26 24.08
N THR A 31 34.33 30.21 22.86
CA THR A 31 34.46 28.96 22.09
C THR A 31 35.41 27.96 22.77
N LYS A 32 36.53 28.43 23.32
CA LYS A 32 37.54 27.57 23.95
C LYS A 32 37.10 26.99 25.30
N TYR A 33 36.29 27.73 26.06
CA TYR A 33 35.91 27.37 27.43
C TYR A 33 34.42 27.05 27.59
N GLU A 34 33.69 26.88 26.48
CA GLU A 34 32.25 26.53 26.46
C GLU A 34 31.39 27.44 27.35
N ILE A 35 31.72 28.73 27.38
CA ILE A 35 31.01 29.70 28.23
C ILE A 35 29.67 30.04 27.60
N ASP A 36 28.60 29.96 28.41
CA ASP A 36 27.22 30.21 28.00
C ASP A 36 27.07 31.58 27.30
N SER A 37 26.37 31.60 26.16
CA SER A 37 26.24 32.78 25.32
C SER A 37 25.43 33.90 26.01
N PHE A 38 24.70 33.59 27.08
CA PHE A 38 24.12 34.57 28.01
C PHE A 38 25.16 35.58 28.49
N TYR A 39 26.37 35.13 28.85
CA TYR A 39 27.43 36.02 29.32
C TYR A 39 28.02 36.86 28.19
N PHE A 40 28.05 36.33 26.96
CA PHE A 40 28.48 37.08 25.78
C PHE A 40 27.50 38.20 25.47
N ASN A 41 26.20 37.90 25.51
CA ASN A 41 25.11 38.85 25.36
C ASN A 41 25.14 39.92 26.47
N LEU A 42 25.43 39.53 27.71
CA LEU A 42 25.58 40.46 28.84
C LEU A 42 26.78 41.42 28.62
N ILE A 43 27.92 40.91 28.14
CA ILE A 43 29.10 41.71 27.81
C ILE A 43 28.81 42.67 26.65
N LEU A 44 28.11 42.20 25.61
CA LEU A 44 27.66 43.03 24.50
C LEU A 44 26.74 44.18 24.96
N VAL A 45 25.77 43.89 25.84
CA VAL A 45 24.89 44.91 26.44
C VAL A 45 25.69 45.90 27.30
N LEU A 46 26.66 45.42 28.07
CA LEU A 46 27.57 46.25 28.86
C LEU A 46 28.41 47.17 27.97
N LEU A 47 28.98 46.67 26.87
CA LEU A 47 29.74 47.47 25.91
C LEU A 47 28.86 48.55 25.26
N LEU A 48 27.61 48.21 24.93
CA LEU A 48 26.64 49.17 24.40
C LEU A 48 26.29 50.25 25.44
N LEU A 49 26.07 49.88 26.70
CA LEU A 49 25.82 50.82 27.80
C LEU A 49 27.02 51.74 28.03
N VAL A 50 28.24 51.19 28.07
CA VAL A 50 29.49 51.96 28.21
C VAL A 50 29.65 52.95 27.04
N PHE A 51 29.31 52.53 25.82
CA PHE A 51 29.34 53.40 24.65
C PHE A 51 28.30 54.54 24.73
N ILE A 52 27.05 54.23 25.09
CA ILE A 52 25.99 55.23 25.30
C ILE A 52 26.38 56.22 26.41
N VAL A 53 26.93 55.72 27.52
CA VAL A 53 27.44 56.55 28.62
C VAL A 53 28.61 57.42 28.16
N SER A 54 29.53 56.90 27.35
CA SER A 54 30.65 57.65 26.78
C SER A 54 30.18 58.78 25.85
N ILE A 55 29.14 58.55 25.04
CA ILE A 55 28.48 59.58 24.24
C ILE A 55 27.85 60.63 25.15
N PHE A 56 27.11 60.22 26.18
CA PHE A 56 26.46 61.13 27.12
C PHE A 56 27.49 61.99 27.89
N PHE A 57 28.60 61.40 28.33
CA PHE A 57 29.70 62.12 28.96
C PHE A 57 30.40 63.09 28.01
N ASN A 58 30.58 62.74 26.73
CA ASN A 58 31.15 63.64 25.74
C ASN A 58 30.22 64.82 25.43
N ILE A 59 28.90 64.59 25.34
CA ILE A 59 27.89 65.65 25.20
C ILE A 59 27.86 66.56 26.44
N LYS A 60 27.98 65.99 27.65
CA LYS A 60 28.04 66.74 28.91
C LYS A 60 29.35 67.54 29.04
N LYS A 61 30.47 67.00 28.57
CA LYS A 61 31.79 67.66 28.54
C LYS A 61 31.81 68.83 27.55
N THR A 62 31.18 68.69 26.38
CA THR A 62 30.97 69.81 25.44
C THR A 62 30.03 70.88 26.01
N ARG A 63 29.02 70.52 26.79
CA ARG A 63 28.18 71.50 27.52
C ARG A 63 28.93 72.23 28.65
N LYS A 64 29.92 71.59 29.31
CA LYS A 64 30.72 72.20 30.39
C LYS A 64 31.80 73.16 29.86
N LEU A 65 32.32 72.93 28.65
CA LEU A 65 33.27 73.81 27.97
C LEU A 65 32.66 75.13 27.48
N ASN A 66 31.33 75.23 27.36
CA ASN A 66 30.62 76.46 26.97
C ASN A 66 30.38 77.45 28.13
N LYS A 67 30.84 77.18 29.36
CA LYS A 67 30.69 78.09 30.52
C LYS A 67 31.93 78.93 30.87
N THR A 68 33.04 78.77 30.16
CA THR A 68 34.25 79.61 30.31
C THR A 68 34.65 80.12 28.94
N GLY A 69 34.44 81.41 28.69
CA GLY A 69 34.44 82.00 27.35
C GLY A 69 35.77 81.92 26.61
N SER A 70 35.75 81.34 25.41
CA SER A 70 36.03 82.04 24.13
C SER A 70 36.12 81.02 22.98
N VAL A 71 35.79 81.52 21.79
CA VAL A 71 35.84 80.89 20.46
C VAL A 71 34.64 80.00 20.08
N THR A 72 33.78 80.63 19.27
CA THR A 72 32.79 80.03 18.39
C THR A 72 33.40 78.97 17.48
N GLY A 73 32.92 77.73 17.59
CA GLY A 73 33.08 76.71 16.57
C GLY A 73 31.76 75.98 16.42
N SER A 74 31.05 76.22 15.31
CA SER A 74 29.85 75.45 14.99
C SER A 74 30.23 73.96 15.01
N VAL A 75 29.53 73.17 15.81
CA VAL A 75 29.58 71.71 15.64
C VAL A 75 28.93 71.48 14.28
N SER A 76 29.76 71.29 13.25
CA SER A 76 29.29 71.06 11.87
C SER A 76 28.21 69.99 11.90
N LYS A 77 27.04 70.26 11.31
CA LYS A 77 25.93 69.29 11.18
C LYS A 77 26.40 67.94 10.62
N ILE A 78 27.49 67.95 9.84
CA ILE A 78 28.19 66.78 9.29
C ILE A 78 28.78 65.89 10.41
N LYS A 79 29.33 66.47 11.49
CA LYS A 79 29.84 65.71 12.64
C LYS A 79 28.71 64.97 13.36
N LEU A 80 27.57 65.62 13.57
CA LEU A 80 26.41 65.01 14.22
C LEU A 80 25.82 63.88 13.36
N LEU A 81 25.70 64.11 12.04
CA LEU A 81 25.28 63.10 11.07
C LEU A 81 26.21 61.88 11.02
N LEU A 82 27.53 62.08 10.97
CA LEU A 82 28.51 60.99 10.99
C LEU A 82 28.43 60.19 12.29
N THR A 83 28.30 60.86 13.43
CA THR A 83 28.20 60.16 14.73
C THR A 83 26.91 59.34 14.83
N SER A 84 25.79 59.87 14.33
CA SER A 84 24.52 59.14 14.26
C SER A 84 24.58 57.96 13.29
N LEU A 85 25.21 58.12 12.11
CA LEU A 85 25.38 57.06 11.12
C LEU A 85 26.25 55.91 11.66
N LEU A 86 27.38 56.23 12.30
CA LEU A 86 28.26 55.24 12.93
C LEU A 86 27.57 54.51 14.09
N SER A 87 26.75 55.21 14.88
CA SER A 87 25.96 54.58 15.95
C SER A 87 24.91 53.62 15.38
N LEU A 88 24.25 54.00 14.28
CA LEU A 88 23.31 53.14 13.56
C LEU A 88 23.99 51.88 12.99
N ILE A 89 25.20 52.01 12.44
CA ILE A 89 25.99 50.86 11.96
C ILE A 89 26.34 49.92 13.13
N LEU A 90 26.80 50.46 14.26
CA LEU A 90 27.15 49.66 15.42
C LEU A 90 25.93 48.92 16.00
N ILE A 91 24.76 49.58 16.05
CA ILE A 91 23.49 48.96 16.44
C ILE A 91 23.09 47.88 15.42
N GLY A 92 23.26 48.12 14.12
CA GLY A 92 23.00 47.13 13.08
C GLY A 92 23.87 45.88 13.22
N VAL A 93 25.17 46.07 13.50
CA VAL A 93 26.11 44.98 13.80
C VAL A 93 25.71 44.24 15.08
N PHE A 94 25.34 44.95 16.14
CA PHE A 94 24.83 44.36 17.38
C PHE A 94 23.59 43.51 17.14
N VAL A 95 22.57 44.04 16.45
CA VAL A 95 21.33 43.32 16.14
C VAL A 95 21.63 42.08 15.29
N TYR A 96 22.56 42.19 14.34
CA TYR A 96 22.98 41.06 13.51
C TYR A 96 23.63 39.94 14.34
N PHE A 97 24.61 40.25 15.20
CA PHE A 97 25.26 39.25 16.04
C PHE A 97 24.33 38.68 17.11
N PHE A 98 23.50 39.52 17.74
CA PHE A 98 22.52 39.08 18.72
C PHE A 98 21.50 38.11 18.10
N LYS A 99 20.98 38.43 16.91
CA LYS A 99 20.08 37.53 16.17
C LYS A 99 20.78 36.23 15.78
N LYS A 100 22.00 36.30 15.25
CA LYS A 100 22.78 35.13 14.83
C LYS A 100 23.08 34.15 15.99
N ILE A 101 23.39 34.67 17.17
CA ILE A 101 23.68 33.85 18.35
C ILE A 101 22.40 33.17 18.86
N ASN A 102 21.31 33.94 18.99
CA ASN A 102 20.03 33.42 19.47
C ASN A 102 19.44 32.37 18.50
N ASP A 103 19.59 32.57 17.19
CA ASP A 103 19.17 31.60 16.17
C ASP A 103 19.99 30.30 16.26
N ASN A 104 21.30 30.38 16.57
CA ASN A 104 22.15 29.20 16.78
C ASN A 104 21.86 28.46 18.09
N GLU A 105 21.58 29.17 19.19
CA GLU A 105 21.19 28.52 20.45
C GLU A 105 19.87 27.78 20.32
N ASN A 106 18.87 28.38 19.67
CA ASN A 106 17.60 27.72 19.40
C ASN A 106 17.80 26.43 18.57
N LEU A 107 18.66 26.49 17.54
CA LEU A 107 18.98 25.32 16.73
C LEU A 107 19.56 24.17 17.59
N ILE A 108 20.53 24.47 18.45
CA ILE A 108 21.27 23.45 19.23
C ILE A 108 20.44 22.92 20.39
N ASN A 109 19.75 23.79 21.12
CA ASN A 109 19.10 23.45 22.38
C ASN A 109 17.64 22.98 22.22
N GLU A 110 16.96 23.37 21.13
CA GLU A 110 15.56 23.00 20.91
C GLU A 110 15.40 22.13 19.66
N LYS A 111 15.84 22.61 18.50
CA LYS A 111 15.53 21.97 17.20
C LYS A 111 16.21 20.63 16.99
N ILE A 112 17.53 20.54 17.23
CA ILE A 112 18.28 19.29 17.07
C ILE A 112 17.75 18.20 18.04
N PRO A 113 17.60 18.46 19.36
CA PRO A 113 17.02 17.49 20.28
C PRO A 113 15.62 17.03 19.88
N GLN A 114 14.79 17.94 19.35
CA GLN A 114 13.47 17.58 18.83
C GLN A 114 13.56 16.62 17.65
N ILE A 115 14.46 16.87 16.68
CA ILE A 115 14.67 15.97 15.53
C ILE A 115 15.11 14.58 15.97
N ILE A 116 16.06 14.50 16.92
CA ILE A 116 16.53 13.23 17.49
C ILE A 116 15.35 12.46 18.07
N LYS A 117 14.54 13.13 18.90
CA LYS A 117 13.36 12.53 19.52
C LYS A 117 12.34 12.04 18.49
N LEU A 118 12.06 12.82 17.44
CA LEU A 118 11.16 12.40 16.36
C LEU A 118 11.67 11.13 15.67
N PHE A 119 12.97 11.07 15.39
CA PHE A 119 13.60 9.91 14.76
C PHE A 119 13.54 8.67 15.67
N ASP A 120 13.90 8.80 16.94
CA ASP A 120 13.88 7.71 17.93
C ASP A 120 12.46 7.17 18.18
N GLN A 121 11.44 8.01 18.02
CA GLN A 121 10.02 7.64 18.09
C GLN A 121 9.48 7.06 16.76
N ASN A 122 10.35 6.77 15.80
CA ASN A 122 10.02 6.28 14.46
C ASN A 122 9.08 7.23 13.67
N GLN A 123 9.08 8.52 13.99
CA GLN A 123 8.35 9.57 13.27
C GLN A 123 9.21 10.13 12.14
N ILE A 124 9.73 9.24 11.29
CA ILE A 124 10.73 9.53 10.25
C ILE A 124 10.29 10.66 9.32
N ASN A 125 9.01 10.70 8.93
CA ASN A 125 8.48 11.76 8.07
C ASN A 125 8.57 13.16 8.71
N LEU A 126 8.34 13.28 10.02
CA LEU A 126 8.44 14.57 10.71
C LEU A 126 9.91 15.00 10.86
N ALA A 127 10.80 14.04 11.14
CA ALA A 127 12.24 14.29 11.18
C ALA A 127 12.76 14.77 9.81
N PHE A 128 12.30 14.14 8.72
CA PHE A 128 12.63 14.54 7.34
C PHE A 128 12.19 15.98 7.04
N LEU A 129 10.94 16.35 7.35
CA LEU A 129 10.42 17.69 7.06
C LEU A 129 11.20 18.78 7.82
N GLU A 130 11.47 18.57 9.12
CA GLU A 130 12.18 19.56 9.93
C GLU A 130 13.65 19.69 9.50
N THR A 131 14.33 18.56 9.24
CA THR A 131 15.72 18.57 8.76
C THR A 131 15.84 19.19 7.37
N LYS A 132 14.93 18.88 6.44
CA LYS A 132 14.87 19.50 5.09
C LYS A 132 14.76 21.02 5.15
N LYS A 133 13.93 21.54 6.06
CA LYS A 133 13.78 22.99 6.26
C LYS A 133 15.08 23.61 6.77
N LEU A 134 15.67 23.03 7.83
CA LEU A 134 16.84 23.59 8.51
C LEU A 134 18.14 23.43 7.73
N ILE A 135 18.30 22.40 6.89
CA ILE A 135 19.51 22.21 6.07
C ILE A 135 19.75 23.36 5.09
N THR A 136 18.67 24.02 4.64
CA THR A 136 18.77 25.18 3.76
C THR A 136 19.43 26.36 4.47
N ASP A 137 19.08 26.57 5.75
CA ASP A 137 19.59 27.66 6.57
C ASP A 137 20.96 27.32 7.22
N TYR A 138 21.21 26.04 7.49
CA TYR A 138 22.40 25.53 8.19
C TYR A 138 23.12 24.40 7.44
N PRO A 139 23.58 24.61 6.19
CA PRO A 139 24.10 23.55 5.31
C PRO A 139 25.40 22.88 5.79
N LYS A 140 26.10 23.46 6.78
CA LYS A 140 27.35 22.93 7.34
C LYS A 140 27.16 22.13 8.63
N ASN A 141 25.93 22.01 9.15
CA ASN A 141 25.69 21.28 10.40
C ASN A 141 25.65 19.77 10.13
N GLU A 142 26.66 19.04 10.64
CA GLU A 142 26.79 17.60 10.40
C GLU A 142 25.69 16.77 11.06
N ILE A 143 25.15 17.21 12.20
CA ILE A 143 24.06 16.51 12.89
C ILE A 143 22.79 16.57 12.06
N LEU A 144 22.43 17.77 11.57
CA LEU A 144 21.27 17.93 10.68
C LEU A 144 21.43 17.09 9.41
N LYS A 145 22.63 17.10 8.81
CA LYS A 145 22.93 16.29 7.63
C LYS A 145 22.74 14.80 7.89
N ASN A 146 23.28 14.28 8.99
CA ASN A 146 23.15 12.88 9.38
C ASN A 146 21.68 12.46 9.56
N TYR A 147 20.87 13.26 10.25
CA TYR A 147 19.44 12.94 10.43
C TYR A 147 18.62 13.13 9.16
N PHE A 148 18.97 14.08 8.30
CA PHE A 148 18.37 14.20 6.97
C PHE A 148 18.66 12.96 6.14
N ASP A 149 19.92 12.53 6.05
CA ASP A 149 20.31 11.33 5.29
C ASP A 149 19.63 10.07 5.84
N LYS A 150 19.57 9.90 7.17
CA LYS A 150 18.89 8.75 7.82
C LYS A 150 17.37 8.75 7.67
N SER A 151 16.75 9.91 7.44
CA SER A 151 15.30 10.03 7.29
C SER A 151 14.85 10.18 5.84
N SER A 152 15.79 10.18 4.90
CA SER A 152 15.53 10.37 3.47
C SER A 152 15.80 9.10 2.69
N THR A 153 15.07 8.95 1.59
CA THR A 153 15.34 7.97 0.54
C THR A 153 15.15 8.62 -0.82
N TYR A 154 15.71 8.02 -1.87
CA TYR A 154 15.55 8.49 -3.24
C TYR A 154 14.27 7.89 -3.86
N ALA A 155 13.45 8.76 -4.44
CA ALA A 155 12.45 8.38 -5.40
C ALA A 155 13.00 8.66 -6.82
N TYR A 156 12.88 7.68 -7.71
CA TYR A 156 13.36 7.77 -9.09
C TYR A 156 12.22 8.13 -10.03
N LEU A 157 12.48 8.94 -11.05
CA LEU A 157 11.48 9.35 -12.03
C LEU A 157 11.98 9.12 -13.46
N ASN A 158 11.20 8.37 -14.22
CA ASN A 158 11.42 8.11 -15.63
C ASN A 158 10.16 8.46 -16.43
N THR A 159 10.34 9.28 -17.47
CA THR A 159 9.27 9.71 -18.37
C THR A 159 9.70 9.56 -19.82
N ASN A 160 8.77 9.25 -20.71
CA ASN A 160 9.06 9.18 -22.15
C ASN A 160 9.30 10.54 -22.82
N LEU A 161 8.91 11.65 -22.17
CA LEU A 161 9.04 13.01 -22.71
C LEU A 161 9.82 13.94 -21.76
N ASP A 162 10.54 14.88 -22.37
CA ASP A 162 11.22 15.98 -21.69
C ASP A 162 10.32 17.22 -21.57
N GLY A 163 10.71 18.14 -20.69
CA GLY A 163 10.06 19.45 -20.56
C GLY A 163 8.75 19.46 -19.78
N ILE A 164 8.36 18.37 -19.11
CA ILE A 164 7.17 18.27 -18.27
C ILE A 164 7.43 18.92 -16.92
N ASP A 165 6.58 19.85 -16.50
CA ASP A 165 6.67 20.48 -15.18
C ASP A 165 6.34 19.46 -14.08
N VAL A 166 7.25 19.29 -13.12
CA VAL A 166 7.12 18.32 -12.01
C VAL A 166 7.09 19.06 -10.68
N SER A 167 6.14 18.71 -9.83
CA SER A 167 6.08 19.19 -8.44
C SER A 167 5.79 18.04 -7.48
N VAL A 168 6.27 18.17 -6.24
CA VAL A 168 6.07 17.17 -5.18
C VAL A 168 5.45 17.81 -3.95
N MET A 169 4.42 17.16 -3.41
CA MET A 169 3.85 17.47 -2.10
C MET A 169 4.32 16.40 -1.13
N TYR A 170 5.06 16.78 -0.10
CA TYR A 170 5.51 15.84 0.93
C TYR A 170 4.38 15.56 1.92
N ARG A 171 4.36 14.38 2.53
CA ARG A 171 3.36 14.01 3.51
C ARG A 171 3.42 14.97 4.70
N GLY A 172 2.35 15.72 4.95
CA GLY A 172 2.28 16.75 5.98
C GLY A 172 2.38 18.17 5.44
N ASP A 173 2.85 18.35 4.20
CA ASP A 173 2.75 19.62 3.49
C ASP A 173 1.32 19.85 2.98
N SER A 174 0.96 21.12 2.79
CA SER A 174 -0.30 21.55 2.16
C SER A 174 -0.13 22.07 0.73
N VAL A 175 1.10 22.17 0.23
CA VAL A 175 1.43 22.77 -1.06
C VAL A 175 2.39 21.90 -1.86
N TYR A 176 2.32 22.02 -3.18
CA TYR A 176 3.26 21.38 -4.09
C TYR A 176 4.54 22.23 -4.21
N ASN A 177 5.69 21.59 -4.03
CA ASN A 177 7.02 22.16 -4.23
C ASN A 177 7.48 21.85 -5.66
N TYR A 178 7.82 22.87 -6.42
CA TYR A 178 8.29 22.69 -7.80
C TYR A 178 9.69 22.06 -7.83
N LEU A 179 9.83 20.93 -8.54
CA LEU A 179 11.10 20.21 -8.69
C LEU A 179 11.88 20.64 -9.93
N GLY A 180 11.19 21.07 -10.99
CA GLY A 180 11.81 21.37 -12.28
C GLY A 180 11.04 20.76 -13.44
N LYS A 181 11.72 20.64 -14.58
CA LYS A 181 11.20 19.98 -15.77
C LYS A 181 11.92 18.67 -16.03
N THR A 182 11.23 17.68 -16.60
CA THR A 182 11.87 16.42 -17.04
C THR A 182 12.96 16.67 -18.10
N PRO A 183 14.03 15.86 -18.12
CA PRO A 183 14.28 14.69 -17.27
C PRO A 183 14.72 15.08 -15.85
N ILE A 184 14.26 14.32 -14.85
CA ILE A 184 14.69 14.41 -13.46
C ILE A 184 15.00 12.98 -13.01
N ASP A 185 16.27 12.64 -12.84
CA ASP A 185 16.68 11.26 -12.51
C ASP A 185 16.10 10.77 -11.18
N SER A 186 16.17 11.62 -10.15
CA SER A 186 15.66 11.31 -8.81
C SER A 186 15.45 12.56 -7.96
N PHE A 187 14.70 12.41 -6.87
CA PHE A 187 14.48 13.43 -5.85
C PHE A 187 14.36 12.79 -4.46
N LEU A 188 14.71 13.56 -3.42
CA LEU A 188 14.66 13.07 -2.03
C LEU A 188 13.25 13.18 -1.44
N VAL A 189 12.84 12.13 -0.74
CA VAL A 189 11.59 12.01 0.01
C VAL A 189 11.86 11.36 1.37
N ALA A 190 10.90 11.43 2.30
CA ALA A 190 11.03 10.73 3.57
C ALA A 190 11.08 9.20 3.35
N ASP A 191 11.94 8.50 4.09
CA ASP A 191 12.03 7.03 4.11
C ASP A 191 10.86 6.40 4.87
N THR A 192 9.65 6.62 4.36
CA THR A 192 8.40 6.12 4.92
C THR A 192 7.42 5.79 3.82
N TRP A 193 6.46 4.92 4.13
CA TRP A 193 5.36 4.66 3.21
C TRP A 193 4.47 5.89 3.02
N SER A 194 4.01 6.06 1.77
CA SER A 194 3.15 7.19 1.37
C SER A 194 3.77 8.55 1.68
N SER A 195 5.09 8.70 1.47
CA SER A 195 5.86 9.88 1.85
C SER A 195 5.54 11.15 1.03
N HIS A 196 4.92 11.03 -0.13
CA HIS A 196 4.71 12.16 -1.04
C HIS A 196 3.56 11.96 -2.05
N LYS A 197 3.26 13.01 -2.82
CA LYS A 197 2.45 12.98 -4.03
C LYS A 197 3.16 13.75 -5.13
N LEU A 198 3.20 13.20 -6.32
CA LEU A 198 3.70 13.90 -7.51
C LEU A 198 2.56 14.58 -8.25
N LYS A 199 2.87 15.74 -8.81
CA LYS A 199 2.02 16.44 -9.77
C LYS A 199 2.83 16.77 -11.00
N PHE A 200 2.35 16.30 -12.15
CA PHE A 200 2.87 16.64 -13.45
C PHE A 200 1.92 17.63 -14.12
N THR A 201 2.46 18.72 -14.67
CA THR A 201 1.69 19.62 -15.52
C THR A 201 2.20 19.47 -16.96
N PHE A 202 1.36 18.92 -17.83
CA PHE A 202 1.69 18.69 -19.24
C PHE A 202 0.57 19.23 -20.12
N LYS A 203 0.91 20.15 -21.04
CA LYS A 203 -0.03 20.80 -21.96
C LYS A 203 -1.29 21.38 -21.27
N GLY A 204 -1.11 21.97 -20.09
CA GLY A 204 -2.21 22.57 -19.30
C GLY A 204 -3.07 21.58 -18.52
N VAL A 205 -2.68 20.29 -18.48
CA VAL A 205 -3.36 19.23 -17.72
C VAL A 205 -2.49 18.82 -16.54
N ASP A 206 -3.11 18.78 -15.35
CA ASP A 206 -2.47 18.31 -14.12
C ASP A 206 -2.75 16.81 -13.90
N TYR A 207 -1.68 16.02 -13.73
CA TYR A 207 -1.73 14.61 -13.37
C TYR A 207 -1.15 14.41 -11.99
N VAL A 208 -1.92 13.86 -11.06
CA VAL A 208 -1.48 13.59 -9.69
C VAL A 208 -1.25 12.10 -9.50
N GLN A 209 -0.09 11.74 -8.94
CA GLN A 209 0.30 10.36 -8.66
C GLN A 209 0.69 10.19 -7.19
N ASP A 210 0.31 9.07 -6.58
CA ASP A 210 0.67 8.74 -5.21
C ASP A 210 2.13 8.26 -5.11
N ALA A 211 2.68 8.26 -3.89
CA ALA A 211 4.08 7.91 -3.62
C ALA A 211 4.48 6.54 -4.14
N GLN A 212 5.63 6.48 -4.83
CA GLN A 212 6.33 5.25 -5.16
C GLN A 212 7.85 5.48 -5.03
N ASN A 213 8.63 4.41 -4.90
CA ASN A 213 10.10 4.53 -4.94
C ASN A 213 10.60 4.71 -6.38
N ILE A 214 9.86 4.16 -7.34
CA ILE A 214 10.18 4.23 -8.77
C ILE A 214 8.92 4.71 -9.50
N HIS A 215 9.02 5.84 -10.18
CA HIS A 215 7.97 6.43 -10.97
C HIS A 215 8.28 6.27 -12.45
N ASN A 216 7.59 5.36 -13.12
CA ASN A 216 7.70 5.17 -14.56
C ASN A 216 6.39 5.59 -15.23
N TYR A 217 6.40 6.71 -15.96
CA TYR A 217 5.20 7.24 -16.60
C TYR A 217 5.39 7.51 -18.09
N THR A 218 4.42 7.05 -18.87
CA THR A 218 4.30 7.33 -20.31
C THR A 218 3.20 8.36 -20.52
N PHE A 219 3.58 9.53 -21.02
CA PHE A 219 2.69 10.60 -21.43
C PHE A 219 2.21 10.38 -22.86
N PRO A 220 0.96 10.75 -23.16
CA PRO A 220 0.39 10.67 -24.51
C PRO A 220 1.14 11.60 -25.50
N ASN A 221 1.49 11.06 -26.67
CA ASN A 221 2.24 11.78 -27.71
C ASN A 221 1.39 12.81 -28.47
N LYS A 222 0.09 12.52 -28.66
CA LYS A 222 -0.84 13.40 -29.39
C LYS A 222 -1.40 14.49 -28.49
N GLU A 223 -1.68 15.65 -29.08
CA GLU A 223 -2.66 16.56 -28.49
C GLU A 223 -4.04 15.91 -28.62
N PHE A 224 -4.68 15.69 -27.48
CA PHE A 224 -6.08 15.28 -27.43
C PHE A 224 -6.84 16.40 -26.73
N ASP A 225 -7.97 16.77 -27.31
CA ASP A 225 -8.94 17.60 -26.61
C ASP A 225 -9.44 16.78 -25.42
N LEU A 226 -9.27 17.32 -24.21
CA LEU A 226 -9.91 16.76 -23.03
C LEU A 226 -11.41 16.95 -23.20
N LYS A 227 -12.03 16.01 -23.90
CA LYS A 227 -13.49 15.98 -24.04
C LYS A 227 -14.09 16.01 -22.64
N LYS A 228 -15.02 16.93 -22.43
CA LYS A 228 -15.83 16.98 -21.21
C LYS A 228 -16.45 15.60 -21.00
N GLY A 229 -16.22 14.99 -19.83
CA GLY A 229 -16.76 13.68 -19.48
C GLY A 229 -15.76 12.51 -19.49
N TYR A 230 -14.47 12.73 -19.74
CA TYR A 230 -13.44 11.69 -19.66
C TYR A 230 -12.35 12.03 -18.64
N LYS A 231 -11.80 11.01 -17.99
CA LYS A 231 -10.60 11.10 -17.17
C LYS A 231 -9.43 10.43 -17.90
N VAL A 232 -8.25 11.05 -17.81
CA VAL A 232 -7.02 10.55 -18.42
C VAL A 232 -6.10 9.95 -17.36
N PHE A 233 -5.50 8.82 -17.72
CA PHE A 233 -4.49 8.12 -16.96
C PHE A 233 -3.20 8.08 -17.77
N LEU A 234 -2.07 8.36 -17.11
CA LEU A 234 -0.74 8.16 -17.69
C LEU A 234 -0.48 6.67 -17.86
N GLY A 235 0.26 6.31 -18.90
CA GLY A 235 0.79 4.97 -19.03
C GLY A 235 1.83 4.71 -17.94
N THR A 236 1.99 3.47 -17.51
CA THR A 236 2.91 3.09 -16.43
C THR A 236 3.19 1.59 -16.45
N ASP A 237 4.25 1.19 -15.76
CA ASP A 237 4.58 -0.22 -15.55
C ASP A 237 4.07 -0.65 -14.18
N VAL A 238 3.20 -1.65 -14.16
CA VAL A 238 2.64 -2.21 -12.94
C VAL A 238 3.20 -3.60 -12.72
N VAL A 239 4.01 -3.75 -11.67
CA VAL A 239 4.70 -5.01 -11.34
C VAL A 239 3.69 -6.12 -11.05
N ARG A 240 2.67 -5.83 -10.24
CA ARG A 240 1.58 -6.75 -9.90
C ARG A 240 0.27 -5.99 -9.77
N MET A 241 -0.79 -6.58 -10.32
CA MET A 241 -2.17 -6.17 -10.07
C MET A 241 -3.05 -7.41 -10.01
N TRP A 242 -4.17 -7.37 -9.27
CA TRP A 242 -5.00 -8.54 -9.07
C TRP A 242 -6.49 -8.21 -9.00
N PHE A 243 -7.30 -9.18 -9.39
CA PHE A 243 -8.62 -9.36 -8.80
C PHE A 243 -8.55 -10.50 -7.79
N GLN A 244 -9.64 -10.72 -7.08
CA GLN A 244 -9.79 -11.91 -6.26
C GLN A 244 -9.55 -13.19 -7.09
N GLY A 245 -8.47 -13.90 -6.79
CA GLY A 245 -8.08 -15.15 -7.43
C GLY A 245 -7.33 -15.05 -8.76
N VAL A 246 -6.93 -13.87 -9.22
CA VAL A 246 -6.05 -13.76 -10.40
C VAL A 246 -5.02 -12.67 -10.21
N GLU A 247 -3.76 -13.03 -10.46
CA GLU A 247 -2.62 -12.10 -10.45
C GLU A 247 -2.17 -11.85 -11.89
N PHE A 248 -2.01 -10.57 -12.23
CA PHE A 248 -1.36 -10.11 -13.45
C PHE A 248 -0.01 -9.50 -13.09
N ARG A 249 1.01 -9.83 -13.89
CA ARG A 249 2.40 -9.42 -13.66
C ARG A 249 2.93 -8.60 -14.82
N ASP A 250 3.93 -7.77 -14.53
CA ASP A 250 4.73 -7.03 -15.52
C ASP A 250 3.86 -6.34 -16.59
N THR A 251 2.80 -5.70 -16.13
CA THR A 251 1.78 -5.10 -17.00
C THR A 251 2.20 -3.69 -17.38
N LYS A 252 2.50 -3.50 -18.67
CA LYS A 252 2.75 -2.19 -19.25
C LYS A 252 1.45 -1.57 -19.75
N LEU A 253 1.00 -0.51 -19.08
CA LEU A 253 -0.16 0.28 -19.48
C LEU A 253 0.28 1.42 -20.41
N GLU A 254 -0.38 1.52 -21.56
CA GLU A 254 -0.33 2.73 -22.39
C GLU A 254 -1.18 3.83 -21.75
N PRO A 255 -0.89 5.13 -21.98
CA PRO A 255 -1.77 6.20 -21.54
C PRO A 255 -3.16 6.00 -22.16
N PHE A 256 -4.21 6.23 -21.38
CA PHE A 256 -5.59 6.00 -21.81
C PHE A 256 -6.55 7.00 -21.19
N MET A 257 -7.69 7.19 -21.84
CA MET A 257 -8.83 7.90 -21.26
C MET A 257 -9.98 6.95 -21.02
N ILE A 258 -10.75 7.19 -19.96
CA ILE A 258 -11.95 6.44 -19.62
C ILE A 258 -13.07 7.40 -19.23
N SER A 259 -14.30 7.08 -19.60
CA SER A 259 -15.46 7.94 -19.33
C SER A 259 -15.67 8.09 -17.83
N ILE A 260 -15.97 9.30 -17.36
CA ILE A 260 -16.25 9.59 -15.94
C ILE A 260 -17.53 8.88 -15.49
N ASN A 261 -18.50 8.75 -16.39
CA ASN A 261 -19.80 8.13 -16.16
C ASN A 261 -19.96 6.85 -16.98
N GLU A 262 -20.84 5.96 -16.53
CA GLU A 262 -21.41 4.88 -17.34
C GLU A 262 -22.23 5.48 -18.49
N VAL A 263 -22.45 4.71 -19.56
CA VAL A 263 -23.32 5.15 -20.66
C VAL A 263 -24.77 5.18 -20.20
N SER A 264 -25.43 6.31 -20.36
CA SER A 264 -26.83 6.50 -19.98
C SER A 264 -27.81 5.94 -21.02
N ASN A 265 -29.07 5.73 -20.61
CA ASN A 265 -30.14 5.33 -21.51
C ASN A 265 -30.37 6.34 -22.64
N ILE A 266 -30.29 7.65 -22.36
CA ILE A 266 -30.46 8.68 -23.39
C ILE A 266 -29.35 8.63 -24.43
N GLU A 267 -28.10 8.43 -24.03
CA GLU A 267 -26.99 8.30 -24.97
C GLU A 267 -27.09 7.00 -25.79
N TYR A 268 -27.52 5.89 -25.18
CA TYR A 268 -27.76 4.64 -25.90
C TYR A 268 -28.96 4.74 -26.85
N GLN A 269 -29.98 5.51 -26.50
CA GLN A 269 -31.14 5.75 -27.37
C GLN A 269 -30.73 6.40 -28.69
N GLU A 270 -29.74 7.29 -28.69
CA GLU A 270 -29.19 7.87 -29.93
C GLU A 270 -28.64 6.78 -30.87
N PHE A 271 -27.94 5.78 -30.32
CA PHE A 271 -27.44 4.65 -31.11
C PHE A 271 -28.59 3.83 -31.71
N VAL A 272 -29.68 3.59 -30.95
CA VAL A 272 -30.87 2.91 -31.47
C VAL A 272 -31.55 3.73 -32.57
N ASP A 273 -31.76 5.02 -32.31
CA ASP A 273 -32.49 5.92 -33.22
C ASP A 273 -31.71 6.20 -34.52
N GLU A 274 -30.37 6.14 -34.49
CA GLU A 274 -29.51 6.23 -35.69
C GLU A 274 -29.32 4.90 -36.44
N GLY A 275 -30.12 3.88 -36.11
CA GLY A 275 -30.09 2.58 -36.80
C GLY A 275 -28.89 1.72 -36.44
N GLY A 276 -28.41 1.80 -35.20
CA GLY A 276 -27.25 1.08 -34.70
C GLY A 276 -27.33 -0.45 -34.85
N TYR A 277 -28.52 -1.01 -34.64
CA TYR A 277 -28.78 -2.45 -34.82
C TYR A 277 -28.91 -2.86 -36.30
N ASP A 278 -29.24 -1.92 -37.20
CA ASP A 278 -29.39 -2.20 -38.63
C ASP A 278 -28.09 -1.97 -39.41
N ASN A 279 -27.03 -1.46 -38.77
CA ASN A 279 -25.82 -1.02 -39.44
C ASN A 279 -24.62 -1.96 -39.16
N PRO A 280 -24.23 -2.85 -40.10
CA PRO A 280 -23.16 -3.81 -39.90
C PRO A 280 -21.81 -3.19 -39.56
N LYS A 281 -21.56 -1.93 -39.92
CA LYS A 281 -20.27 -1.25 -39.69
C LYS A 281 -19.90 -1.13 -38.20
N TYR A 282 -20.88 -1.21 -37.31
CA TYR A 282 -20.66 -1.15 -35.87
C TYR A 282 -20.39 -2.52 -35.25
N TRP A 283 -20.58 -3.63 -35.97
CA TRP A 283 -20.53 -4.96 -35.36
C TRP A 283 -19.26 -5.70 -35.77
N ASP A 284 -18.70 -6.49 -34.85
CA ASP A 284 -17.46 -7.26 -35.05
C ASP A 284 -17.69 -8.62 -35.75
N PHE A 285 -18.76 -8.75 -36.55
CA PHE A 285 -19.12 -10.03 -37.19
C PHE A 285 -18.45 -10.20 -38.58
N PRO A 286 -18.14 -11.44 -39.00
CA PRO A 286 -18.31 -12.69 -38.25
C PRO A 286 -17.35 -12.78 -37.05
N PHE A 287 -17.81 -13.38 -35.96
CA PHE A 287 -17.05 -13.46 -34.70
C PHE A 287 -17.05 -14.88 -34.15
N GLN A 288 -15.90 -15.38 -33.73
CA GLN A 288 -15.76 -16.73 -33.17
C GLN A 288 -15.96 -16.72 -31.65
N VAL A 289 -16.84 -17.59 -31.14
CA VAL A 289 -17.07 -17.82 -29.70
C VAL A 289 -16.97 -19.32 -29.44
N GLY A 290 -15.83 -19.77 -28.89
CA GLY A 290 -15.49 -21.19 -28.85
C GLY A 290 -15.45 -21.79 -30.25
N ASP A 291 -16.22 -22.87 -30.44
CA ASP A 291 -16.30 -23.57 -31.72
C ASP A 291 -17.37 -22.98 -32.66
N ASN A 292 -18.13 -21.98 -32.21
CA ASN A 292 -19.21 -21.37 -32.99
C ASN A 292 -18.76 -20.09 -33.68
N ILE A 293 -19.09 -19.94 -34.96
CA ILE A 293 -18.95 -18.67 -35.69
C ILE A 293 -20.32 -18.00 -35.74
N LEU A 294 -20.40 -16.81 -35.16
CA LEU A 294 -21.60 -15.98 -35.14
C LEU A 294 -21.59 -15.01 -36.33
N ASP A 295 -22.70 -14.90 -37.04
CA ASP A 295 -22.90 -13.93 -38.13
C ASP A 295 -23.80 -12.76 -37.71
N PHE A 296 -23.68 -11.64 -38.41
CA PHE A 296 -24.44 -10.42 -38.11
C PHE A 296 -25.96 -10.63 -38.17
N ASN A 297 -26.46 -11.26 -39.24
CA ASN A 297 -27.90 -11.33 -39.51
C ASN A 297 -28.64 -12.24 -38.54
N SER A 298 -28.02 -13.33 -38.10
CA SER A 298 -28.62 -14.25 -37.12
C SER A 298 -28.49 -13.71 -35.70
N THR A 299 -27.33 -13.16 -35.34
CA THR A 299 -27.01 -12.80 -33.95
C THR A 299 -27.72 -11.52 -33.53
N VAL A 300 -27.75 -10.49 -34.37
CA VAL A 300 -28.38 -9.21 -34.00
C VAL A 300 -29.89 -9.35 -33.79
N LYS A 301 -30.54 -10.31 -34.48
CA LYS A 301 -31.96 -10.63 -34.26
C LYS A 301 -32.25 -11.20 -32.87
N LEU A 302 -31.24 -11.70 -32.15
CA LEU A 302 -31.39 -12.14 -30.76
C LEU A 302 -31.47 -10.95 -29.80
N PHE A 303 -30.97 -9.78 -30.20
CA PHE A 303 -30.88 -8.58 -29.36
C PHE A 303 -32.16 -7.76 -29.41
N THR A 304 -33.22 -8.36 -28.86
CA THR A 304 -34.53 -7.74 -28.76
C THR A 304 -34.91 -7.38 -27.33
N ASP A 305 -35.74 -6.36 -27.21
CA ASP A 305 -36.40 -5.92 -25.99
C ASP A 305 -37.54 -6.85 -25.57
N LYS A 306 -38.30 -6.45 -24.54
CA LYS A 306 -39.44 -7.23 -23.98
C LYS A 306 -40.50 -7.63 -25.01
N TYR A 307 -40.61 -6.93 -26.13
CA TYR A 307 -41.67 -7.11 -27.13
C TYR A 307 -41.13 -7.45 -28.52
N GLY A 308 -39.87 -7.89 -28.61
CA GLY A 308 -39.29 -8.35 -29.88
C GLY A 308 -38.81 -7.23 -30.81
N LYS A 309 -38.70 -5.99 -30.33
CA LYS A 309 -38.04 -4.90 -31.10
C LYS A 309 -36.55 -4.88 -30.78
N LEU A 310 -35.71 -4.51 -31.75
CA LEU A 310 -34.27 -4.42 -31.54
C LEU A 310 -33.95 -3.36 -30.47
N GLY A 311 -33.11 -3.71 -29.50
CA GLY A 311 -32.78 -2.86 -28.36
C GLY A 311 -32.42 -3.65 -27.09
N PRO A 312 -32.01 -2.93 -26.02
CA PRO A 312 -31.69 -3.51 -24.73
C PRO A 312 -32.82 -4.36 -24.14
N ALA A 313 -32.47 -5.43 -23.43
CA ALA A 313 -33.43 -6.48 -23.02
C ALA A 313 -34.55 -5.96 -22.10
N ASN A 314 -34.31 -4.92 -21.32
CA ASN A 314 -35.28 -4.35 -20.37
C ASN A 314 -36.14 -3.21 -20.95
N TRP A 315 -35.90 -2.81 -22.20
CA TRP A 315 -36.63 -1.73 -22.89
C TRP A 315 -37.99 -2.19 -23.43
N SER A 316 -38.73 -1.27 -24.05
CA SER A 316 -40.05 -1.55 -24.63
C SER A 316 -40.26 -0.76 -25.92
N TYR A 317 -40.54 -1.46 -27.01
CA TYR A 317 -40.68 -0.92 -28.35
C TYR A 317 -39.49 -0.04 -28.79
N GLY A 318 -38.27 -0.48 -28.48
CA GLY A 318 -37.02 0.22 -28.82
C GLY A 318 -36.78 1.51 -28.01
N LYS A 319 -37.52 1.71 -26.91
CA LYS A 319 -37.40 2.88 -26.03
C LYS A 319 -37.11 2.48 -24.58
N TYR A 320 -36.27 3.26 -23.90
CA TYR A 320 -36.03 3.12 -22.47
C TYR A 320 -37.28 3.49 -21.64
N PRO A 321 -37.46 2.92 -20.43
CA PRO A 321 -38.52 3.34 -19.50
C PRO A 321 -38.48 4.83 -19.14
N ALA A 322 -39.64 5.50 -19.07
CA ALA A 322 -39.68 6.93 -18.75
C ALA A 322 -39.14 7.24 -17.34
N GLY A 323 -38.41 8.36 -17.19
CA GLY A 323 -37.86 8.83 -15.92
C GLY A 323 -36.50 8.24 -15.54
N ILE A 324 -35.88 7.43 -16.42
CA ILE A 324 -34.54 6.86 -16.23
C ILE A 324 -33.59 7.23 -17.37
N GLU A 325 -33.81 8.39 -18.00
CA GLU A 325 -33.02 8.92 -19.12
C GLU A 325 -31.52 8.96 -18.76
N ASN A 326 -31.22 9.46 -17.56
CA ASN A 326 -29.88 9.66 -17.04
C ASN A 326 -29.36 8.48 -16.21
N HIS A 327 -30.08 7.35 -16.16
CA HIS A 327 -29.59 6.12 -15.54
C HIS A 327 -28.77 5.32 -16.55
N PRO A 328 -27.87 4.41 -16.12
CA PRO A 328 -27.08 3.62 -17.05
C PRO A 328 -27.99 2.74 -17.92
N VAL A 329 -27.57 2.55 -19.17
CA VAL A 329 -28.12 1.49 -20.01
C VAL A 329 -27.82 0.14 -19.37
N THR A 330 -28.80 -0.75 -19.41
CA THR A 330 -28.80 -2.04 -18.72
C THR A 330 -29.33 -3.13 -19.64
N GLY A 331 -29.03 -4.40 -19.36
CA GLY A 331 -29.55 -5.52 -20.14
C GLY A 331 -28.99 -5.60 -21.56
N ILE A 332 -27.71 -5.26 -21.72
CA ILE A 332 -27.00 -5.34 -23.00
C ILE A 332 -25.90 -6.40 -22.97
N SER A 333 -25.67 -7.00 -24.14
CA SER A 333 -24.67 -8.01 -24.38
C SER A 333 -23.28 -7.39 -24.62
N TRP A 334 -22.24 -8.23 -24.62
CA TRP A 334 -20.89 -7.77 -24.95
C TRP A 334 -20.81 -7.26 -26.41
N PHE A 335 -21.56 -7.86 -27.33
CA PHE A 335 -21.62 -7.40 -28.72
C PHE A 335 -22.32 -6.04 -28.84
N GLU A 336 -23.45 -5.84 -28.15
CA GLU A 336 -24.15 -4.55 -28.09
C GLU A 336 -23.27 -3.44 -27.48
N ALA A 337 -22.51 -3.78 -26.44
CA ALA A 337 -21.52 -2.92 -25.80
C ALA A 337 -20.43 -2.45 -26.78
N ARG A 338 -19.82 -3.41 -27.49
CA ARG A 338 -18.81 -3.16 -28.53
C ARG A 338 -19.34 -2.31 -29.68
N ALA A 339 -20.56 -2.61 -30.14
CA ALA A 339 -21.20 -1.88 -31.22
C ALA A 339 -21.45 -0.41 -30.86
N TYR A 340 -21.94 -0.16 -29.64
CA TYR A 340 -22.10 1.20 -29.13
C TYR A 340 -20.76 1.94 -29.00
N ALA A 341 -19.69 1.26 -28.53
CA ALA A 341 -18.37 1.86 -28.44
C ALA A 341 -17.86 2.32 -29.82
N LYS A 342 -18.00 1.47 -30.85
CA LYS A 342 -17.67 1.82 -32.25
C LYS A 342 -18.52 2.95 -32.80
N PHE A 343 -19.82 3.00 -32.46
CA PHE A 343 -20.69 4.12 -32.81
C PHE A 343 -20.14 5.46 -32.31
N LYS A 344 -19.64 5.50 -31.08
CA LYS A 344 -18.98 6.68 -30.50
C LYS A 344 -17.51 6.86 -30.93
N LYS A 345 -16.98 5.99 -31.81
CA LYS A 345 -15.57 5.95 -32.26
C LYS A 345 -14.58 5.77 -31.09
N LEU A 346 -14.95 4.92 -30.14
CA LEU A 346 -14.21 4.57 -28.93
C LEU A 346 -14.14 3.04 -28.80
N THR A 347 -13.60 2.56 -27.67
CA THR A 347 -13.58 1.14 -27.31
C THR A 347 -14.19 0.92 -25.92
N LEU A 348 -14.39 -0.34 -25.55
CA LEU A 348 -14.53 -0.73 -24.14
C LEU A 348 -13.15 -0.67 -23.47
N PRO A 349 -13.06 -0.37 -22.16
CA PRO A 349 -11.80 -0.56 -21.45
C PRO A 349 -11.37 -2.02 -21.55
N ASN A 350 -10.06 -2.26 -21.48
CA ASN A 350 -9.56 -3.59 -21.15
C ASN A 350 -9.50 -3.78 -19.62
N VAL A 351 -9.38 -5.04 -19.19
CA VAL A 351 -9.37 -5.45 -17.78
C VAL A 351 -8.32 -4.67 -16.98
N TYR A 352 -7.14 -4.44 -17.56
CA TYR A 352 -6.02 -3.76 -16.92
C TYR A 352 -6.27 -2.25 -16.78
N GLN A 353 -6.80 -1.61 -17.82
CA GLN A 353 -7.23 -0.20 -17.77
C GLN A 353 -8.31 0.00 -16.71
N TRP A 354 -9.31 -0.87 -16.67
CA TRP A 354 -10.39 -0.80 -15.69
C TRP A 354 -9.84 -0.99 -14.26
N LEU A 355 -9.02 -2.01 -14.05
CA LEU A 355 -8.42 -2.30 -12.74
C LEU A 355 -7.54 -1.13 -12.28
N TYR A 356 -6.71 -0.57 -13.17
CA TYR A 356 -5.91 0.62 -12.89
C TYR A 356 -6.75 1.84 -12.53
N ALA A 357 -7.77 2.12 -13.33
CA ALA A 357 -8.66 3.24 -13.10
C ALA A 357 -9.48 3.10 -11.81
N SER A 358 -9.82 1.87 -11.41
CA SER A 358 -10.52 1.57 -10.16
C SER A 358 -9.69 1.82 -8.91
N GLY A 359 -8.37 1.83 -9.04
CA GLY A 359 -7.43 1.92 -7.92
C GLY A 359 -7.37 0.67 -7.04
N GLU A 360 -7.90 -0.47 -7.51
CA GLU A 360 -7.75 -1.79 -6.89
C GLU A 360 -6.50 -2.53 -7.42
N THR A 361 -5.49 -1.81 -7.92
CA THR A 361 -4.26 -2.40 -8.46
C THR A 361 -3.36 -3.06 -7.42
N GLY A 362 -3.66 -2.88 -6.12
CA GLY A 362 -2.80 -3.25 -4.99
C GLY A 362 -3.50 -4.14 -3.95
N PHE A 363 -2.75 -4.68 -2.96
CA PHE A 363 -3.10 -5.93 -2.24
C PHE A 363 -4.04 -5.51 -1.14
N SER A 364 -5.30 -5.42 -1.52
CA SER A 364 -6.29 -4.73 -0.73
C SER A 364 -6.76 -5.66 0.37
N MET A 365 -6.35 -5.36 1.61
CA MET A 365 -6.81 -6.07 2.81
C MET A 365 -8.34 -5.98 2.99
N SER A 366 -9.00 -5.06 2.30
CA SER A 366 -10.45 -4.96 2.25
C SER A 366 -10.86 -4.24 0.98
N VAL A 367 -11.97 -4.63 0.38
CA VAL A 367 -12.61 -3.88 -0.72
C VAL A 367 -12.66 -2.39 -0.42
N ASN A 368 -12.36 -1.53 -1.41
CA ASN A 368 -12.30 -0.07 -1.21
C ASN A 368 -13.52 0.46 -0.46
N LYS A 369 -13.28 0.91 0.78
CA LYS A 369 -14.35 1.33 1.70
C LYS A 369 -15.19 2.48 1.15
N LYS A 370 -14.59 3.40 0.39
CA LYS A 370 -15.30 4.55 -0.18
C LYS A 370 -16.28 4.08 -1.24
N VAL A 371 -15.84 3.22 -2.16
CA VAL A 371 -16.70 2.62 -3.19
C VAL A 371 -17.77 1.77 -2.51
N ARG A 372 -17.36 0.77 -1.73
CA ARG A 372 -18.23 -0.18 -1.03
C ARG A 372 -19.38 0.48 -0.26
N ASN A 373 -19.08 1.49 0.56
CA ASN A 373 -20.09 2.06 1.47
C ASN A 373 -21.07 3.04 0.79
N ASN A 374 -20.69 3.62 -0.35
CA ASN A 374 -21.45 4.74 -0.93
C ASN A 374 -22.01 4.45 -2.33
N SER A 375 -21.52 3.40 -3.00
CA SER A 375 -22.00 2.94 -4.31
C SER A 375 -23.40 2.32 -4.24
N ASN A 376 -24.00 1.99 -5.39
CA ASN A 376 -25.40 1.60 -5.50
C ASN A 376 -25.71 0.10 -5.32
N TYR A 377 -25.02 -0.60 -4.43
CA TYR A 377 -25.26 -2.02 -4.17
C TYR A 377 -26.56 -2.28 -3.39
N ASN A 378 -27.02 -3.54 -3.36
CA ASN A 378 -28.20 -4.00 -2.62
C ASN A 378 -29.44 -3.09 -2.79
N SER A 379 -29.67 -2.62 -4.01
CA SER A 379 -30.71 -1.67 -4.36
C SER A 379 -31.72 -2.30 -5.29
N SER A 380 -32.92 -1.73 -5.37
CA SER A 380 -33.98 -2.22 -6.28
C SER A 380 -33.92 -1.57 -7.68
N GLN A 381 -33.05 -0.58 -7.86
CA GLN A 381 -32.90 0.18 -9.11
C GLN A 381 -31.52 0.84 -9.19
N THR A 382 -31.14 1.23 -10.40
CA THR A 382 -29.93 2.03 -10.68
C THR A 382 -30.06 3.48 -10.17
N ARG A 383 -28.95 4.20 -10.11
CA ARG A 383 -28.87 5.65 -9.88
C ARG A 383 -28.50 6.39 -11.17
N PRO A 384 -28.72 7.71 -11.26
CA PRO A 384 -28.21 8.51 -12.35
C PRO A 384 -26.70 8.37 -12.52
N VAL A 385 -26.21 8.34 -13.76
CA VAL A 385 -24.79 8.09 -14.09
C VAL A 385 -23.84 9.16 -13.55
N GLU A 386 -24.36 10.38 -13.30
CA GLU A 386 -23.62 11.50 -12.71
C GLU A 386 -23.54 11.47 -11.17
N ASP A 387 -24.18 10.48 -10.53
CA ASP A 387 -24.12 10.34 -9.07
C ASP A 387 -22.68 10.14 -8.60
N THR A 388 -22.23 11.03 -7.73
CA THR A 388 -20.84 11.05 -7.26
C THR A 388 -20.63 10.23 -5.97
N ARG A 389 -21.70 9.61 -5.43
CA ARG A 389 -21.61 8.76 -4.24
C ARG A 389 -20.88 7.48 -4.61
N GLY A 390 -19.80 7.21 -3.89
CA GLY A 390 -18.93 6.05 -4.19
C GLY A 390 -17.90 6.33 -5.27
N SER A 391 -17.85 7.54 -5.85
CA SER A 391 -16.85 7.87 -6.85
C SER A 391 -15.44 7.72 -6.31
N PHE A 392 -14.62 7.05 -7.10
CA PHE A 392 -13.23 6.80 -6.77
C PHE A 392 -12.37 7.11 -7.97
N ASN A 393 -11.17 7.64 -7.71
CA ASN A 393 -10.23 8.02 -8.74
C ASN A 393 -10.87 8.88 -9.86
N GLY A 394 -11.78 9.80 -9.51
CA GLY A 394 -12.45 10.69 -10.47
C GLY A 394 -13.47 10.01 -11.40
N LEU A 395 -13.86 8.77 -11.14
CA LEU A 395 -14.89 8.03 -11.88
C LEU A 395 -16.13 7.83 -11.00
N ASN A 396 -17.30 8.07 -11.57
CA ASN A 396 -18.61 7.89 -10.93
C ASN A 396 -19.13 6.47 -11.15
N ASN A 397 -19.83 5.94 -10.14
CA ASN A 397 -20.54 4.65 -10.23
C ASN A 397 -19.70 3.47 -10.73
N LEU A 398 -18.38 3.47 -10.49
CA LEU A 398 -17.50 2.38 -10.93
C LEU A 398 -17.86 1.03 -10.28
N GLY A 399 -18.54 1.08 -9.14
CA GLY A 399 -19.10 -0.10 -8.50
C GLY A 399 -20.59 0.02 -8.29
N GLY A 400 -21.29 -1.11 -8.42
CA GLY A 400 -22.64 -1.31 -7.89
C GLY A 400 -23.78 -0.63 -8.62
N ASN A 401 -23.57 0.11 -9.71
CA ASN A 401 -24.69 0.57 -10.52
C ASN A 401 -24.95 -0.43 -11.63
N VAL A 402 -24.03 -0.60 -12.58
CA VAL A 402 -23.96 -1.78 -13.45
C VAL A 402 -22.59 -2.46 -13.40
N LYS A 403 -22.59 -3.75 -13.74
CA LYS A 403 -21.36 -4.41 -14.17
C LYS A 403 -20.98 -3.88 -15.55
N GLU A 404 -19.72 -3.56 -15.75
CA GLU A 404 -19.23 -2.94 -16.99
C GLU A 404 -18.53 -3.98 -17.86
N TRP A 405 -19.01 -4.17 -19.09
CA TRP A 405 -18.33 -5.01 -20.08
C TRP A 405 -16.97 -4.43 -20.45
N VAL A 406 -15.96 -5.31 -20.50
CA VAL A 406 -14.61 -4.97 -20.95
C VAL A 406 -14.20 -5.86 -22.13
N ILE A 407 -13.16 -5.48 -22.87
CA ILE A 407 -12.86 -6.12 -24.17
C ILE A 407 -12.33 -7.56 -24.05
N ASN A 408 -11.67 -7.91 -22.93
CA ASN A 408 -10.88 -9.14 -22.85
C ASN A 408 -11.73 -10.42 -22.80
N PRO A 409 -11.40 -11.44 -23.64
CA PRO A 409 -11.96 -12.78 -23.52
C PRO A 409 -11.43 -13.51 -22.27
N ASN A 410 -12.14 -14.55 -21.87
CA ASN A 410 -11.81 -15.38 -20.72
C ASN A 410 -11.74 -16.87 -21.09
N GLY A 411 -10.73 -17.55 -20.56
CA GLY A 411 -10.49 -18.97 -20.77
C GLY A 411 -9.91 -19.31 -22.15
N GLU A 412 -9.28 -20.48 -22.25
CA GLU A 412 -8.62 -20.96 -23.47
C GLU A 412 -9.57 -21.00 -24.68
N TYR A 413 -10.82 -21.40 -24.46
CA TYR A 413 -11.85 -21.48 -25.50
C TYR A 413 -12.56 -20.16 -25.80
N GLN A 414 -12.28 -19.08 -25.05
CA GLN A 414 -12.85 -17.74 -25.29
C GLN A 414 -14.39 -17.73 -25.44
N GLN A 415 -15.07 -18.60 -24.70
CA GLN A 415 -16.54 -18.70 -24.71
C GLN A 415 -17.20 -17.63 -23.83
N LYS A 416 -16.41 -16.95 -22.99
CA LYS A 416 -16.84 -15.91 -22.07
C LYS A 416 -16.00 -14.66 -22.24
N PHE A 417 -16.57 -13.53 -21.86
CA PHE A 417 -15.91 -12.23 -21.85
C PHE A 417 -15.99 -11.61 -20.47
N SER A 418 -14.99 -10.79 -20.17
CA SER A 418 -14.80 -10.19 -18.85
C SER A 418 -15.83 -9.08 -18.59
N ILE A 419 -16.32 -8.98 -17.36
CA ILE A 419 -17.27 -7.95 -16.91
C ILE A 419 -16.97 -7.61 -15.44
N LEU A 420 -16.97 -6.33 -15.05
CA LEU A 420 -16.34 -5.87 -13.80
C LEU A 420 -17.23 -4.91 -12.98
N GLY A 421 -16.88 -4.67 -11.72
CA GLY A 421 -17.47 -3.59 -10.88
C GLY A 421 -18.69 -3.95 -10.04
N GLY A 422 -19.40 -5.03 -10.37
CA GLY A 422 -20.62 -5.43 -9.67
C GLY A 422 -21.83 -4.53 -9.96
N SER A 423 -23.05 -5.05 -9.79
CA SER A 423 -24.30 -4.35 -10.12
C SER A 423 -25.15 -3.98 -8.91
N PHE A 424 -26.22 -3.22 -9.14
CA PHE A 424 -27.12 -2.75 -8.09
C PHE A 424 -27.84 -3.88 -7.33
N GLU A 425 -27.98 -5.05 -7.93
CA GLU A 425 -28.59 -6.24 -7.32
C GLU A 425 -27.61 -7.05 -6.45
N GLU A 426 -26.34 -6.68 -6.45
CA GLU A 426 -25.27 -7.43 -5.79
C GLU A 426 -24.80 -6.76 -4.49
N TYR A 427 -24.04 -7.50 -3.68
CA TYR A 427 -23.52 -7.03 -2.41
C TYR A 427 -22.27 -6.16 -2.58
N PRO A 428 -22.02 -5.16 -1.71
CA PRO A 428 -20.86 -4.28 -1.83
C PRO A 428 -19.47 -4.95 -1.89
N TYR A 429 -19.34 -6.17 -1.35
CA TYR A 429 -18.06 -6.91 -1.38
C TYR A 429 -17.72 -7.44 -2.79
N THR A 430 -18.63 -7.33 -3.77
CA THR A 430 -18.41 -7.82 -5.13
C THR A 430 -17.59 -6.88 -6.02
N PHE A 431 -17.25 -5.68 -5.55
CA PHE A 431 -16.58 -4.65 -6.35
C PHE A 431 -15.26 -5.12 -6.97
N ASN A 432 -14.44 -5.85 -6.21
CA ASN A 432 -13.12 -6.35 -6.63
C ASN A 432 -13.18 -7.79 -7.18
N ASN A 433 -14.38 -8.32 -7.40
CA ASN A 433 -14.55 -9.61 -8.05
C ASN A 433 -14.34 -9.44 -9.55
N TYR A 434 -13.67 -10.43 -10.14
CA TYR A 434 -13.65 -10.61 -11.57
C TYR A 434 -14.79 -11.53 -11.98
N TYR A 435 -15.55 -11.12 -12.99
CA TYR A 435 -16.58 -11.95 -13.59
C TYR A 435 -16.28 -12.20 -15.06
N SER A 436 -16.73 -13.36 -15.54
CA SER A 436 -16.83 -13.64 -16.96
C SER A 436 -18.18 -14.26 -17.26
N LEU A 437 -18.81 -13.79 -18.34
CA LEU A 437 -20.15 -14.23 -18.77
C LEU A 437 -20.11 -14.56 -20.27
N SER A 438 -21.10 -15.32 -20.75
CA SER A 438 -21.30 -15.48 -22.20
C SER A 438 -21.40 -14.10 -22.87
N PRO A 439 -20.79 -13.87 -24.05
CA PRO A 439 -20.89 -12.58 -24.74
C PRO A 439 -22.33 -12.25 -25.19
N LEU A 440 -23.24 -13.23 -25.14
CA LEU A 440 -24.67 -13.08 -25.42
C LEU A 440 -25.51 -12.79 -24.15
N ASP A 441 -24.91 -12.79 -22.96
CA ASP A 441 -25.62 -12.55 -21.70
C ASP A 441 -26.12 -11.10 -21.62
N ARG A 442 -27.41 -10.93 -21.33
CA ARG A 442 -28.10 -9.63 -21.26
C ARG A 442 -28.79 -9.44 -19.91
N SER A 443 -28.19 -9.93 -18.84
CA SER A 443 -28.68 -9.72 -17.48
C SER A 443 -28.87 -8.23 -17.20
N ILE A 444 -29.93 -7.87 -16.47
CA ILE A 444 -30.29 -6.46 -16.18
C ILE A 444 -29.14 -5.69 -15.48
N GLY A 445 -28.29 -6.38 -14.72
CA GLY A 445 -27.10 -5.77 -14.12
C GLY A 445 -25.95 -5.46 -15.09
N ASN A 446 -26.03 -5.80 -16.38
CA ASN A 446 -24.94 -5.58 -17.34
C ASN A 446 -25.11 -4.25 -18.08
N GLY A 447 -24.06 -3.44 -18.11
CA GLY A 447 -23.97 -2.20 -18.88
C GLY A 447 -22.53 -1.91 -19.29
N ILE A 448 -22.20 -0.63 -19.52
CA ILE A 448 -20.95 -0.23 -20.18
C ILE A 448 -20.40 1.12 -19.75
N ARG A 449 -19.08 1.23 -19.93
CA ARG A 449 -18.31 2.47 -19.92
C ARG A 449 -17.36 2.48 -21.11
N LEU A 450 -17.05 3.65 -21.65
CA LEU A 450 -16.15 3.79 -22.80
C LEU A 450 -14.73 4.18 -22.39
N SER A 451 -13.76 3.71 -23.17
CA SER A 451 -12.33 3.99 -23.04
C SER A 451 -11.71 4.27 -24.41
N SER A 452 -10.49 4.82 -24.40
CA SER A 452 -9.60 4.86 -25.56
C SER A 452 -8.16 4.92 -25.11
N THR A 453 -7.30 4.10 -25.71
CA THR A 453 -5.85 4.25 -25.59
C THR A 453 -5.41 5.54 -26.32
N LEU A 454 -4.45 6.26 -25.76
CA LEU A 454 -3.97 7.57 -26.23
C LEU A 454 -2.56 7.48 -26.85
N ASN A 455 -2.40 6.52 -27.77
CA ASN A 455 -1.22 6.36 -28.61
C ASN A 455 -1.58 6.60 -30.09
N ASP A 456 -0.66 6.29 -31.02
CA ASP A 456 -0.85 6.64 -32.43
C ASP A 456 -1.98 5.86 -33.11
N ASP A 457 -2.20 4.61 -32.70
CA ASP A 457 -3.18 3.70 -33.31
C ASP A 457 -4.46 3.55 -32.49
N ASN A 458 -4.54 4.17 -31.30
CA ASN A 458 -5.62 4.01 -30.31
C ASN A 458 -5.86 2.55 -29.87
N THR A 459 -4.82 1.72 -29.87
CA THR A 459 -4.88 0.29 -29.51
C THR A 459 -3.92 -0.05 -28.37
N SER A 460 -4.19 -1.11 -27.63
CA SER A 460 -3.26 -1.66 -26.62
C SER A 460 -2.95 -3.12 -26.90
N LEU A 461 -1.71 -3.54 -26.67
CA LEU A 461 -1.34 -4.97 -26.67
C LEU A 461 -2.08 -5.77 -25.58
N LEU A 462 -2.73 -5.09 -24.64
CA LEU A 462 -3.54 -5.68 -23.59
C LEU A 462 -4.98 -5.95 -24.02
N ASP A 463 -5.43 -5.43 -25.16
CA ASP A 463 -6.80 -5.59 -25.64
C ASP A 463 -7.10 -7.05 -26.03
N ASP A 464 -6.12 -7.73 -26.63
CA ASP A 464 -6.25 -9.13 -27.08
C ASP A 464 -5.82 -10.16 -26.01
N LYS A 465 -5.52 -9.72 -24.78
CA LYS A 465 -5.10 -10.63 -23.71
C LYS A 465 -6.28 -11.48 -23.24
N ILE A 466 -6.09 -12.80 -23.27
CA ILE A 466 -7.01 -13.78 -22.71
C ILE A 466 -6.79 -13.84 -21.19
N ILE A 467 -7.83 -13.55 -20.42
CA ILE A 467 -7.79 -13.72 -18.97
C ILE A 467 -7.93 -15.22 -18.66
N PRO A 468 -7.06 -15.82 -17.83
CA PRO A 468 -7.16 -17.23 -17.50
C PRO A 468 -8.50 -17.56 -16.86
N ASP A 469 -9.02 -18.75 -17.14
CA ASP A 469 -10.16 -19.28 -16.38
C ASP A 469 -9.64 -19.91 -15.08
N TYR A 470 -9.97 -19.27 -13.97
CA TYR A 470 -9.56 -19.71 -12.63
C TYR A 470 -10.76 -19.90 -11.70
N ASN A 471 -11.97 -19.50 -12.13
CA ASN A 471 -13.15 -19.58 -11.28
C ASN A 471 -13.84 -20.92 -11.49
N ARG A 472 -13.80 -21.77 -10.47
CA ARG A 472 -14.48 -23.06 -10.46
C ARG A 472 -15.40 -23.18 -9.25
N ASN A 473 -16.53 -23.83 -9.45
CA ASN A 473 -17.39 -24.18 -8.33
C ASN A 473 -16.82 -25.42 -7.61
N ILE A 474 -15.92 -25.19 -6.65
CA ILE A 474 -15.25 -26.25 -5.90
C ILE A 474 -16.26 -27.15 -5.16
N SER A 475 -17.41 -26.60 -4.78
CA SER A 475 -18.48 -27.31 -4.06
C SER A 475 -19.13 -28.44 -4.86
N ASP A 476 -18.97 -28.43 -6.18
CA ASP A 476 -19.56 -29.38 -7.11
C ASP A 476 -18.51 -30.35 -7.69
N LEU A 477 -17.23 -30.19 -7.32
CA LEU A 477 -16.18 -31.12 -7.71
C LEU A 477 -16.31 -32.43 -6.93
N ASP A 478 -16.17 -33.54 -7.65
CA ASP A 478 -16.14 -34.88 -7.08
C ASP A 478 -14.96 -35.04 -6.11
N ASP A 479 -15.15 -35.86 -5.08
CA ASP A 479 -14.07 -36.29 -4.20
C ASP A 479 -13.31 -37.49 -4.80
N VAL A 480 -12.15 -37.80 -4.23
CA VAL A 480 -11.42 -39.05 -4.53
C VAL A 480 -11.76 -40.14 -3.50
N SER A 481 -11.53 -41.40 -3.87
CA SER A 481 -11.69 -42.52 -2.93
C SER A 481 -10.65 -42.43 -1.80
N ASP A 482 -10.91 -43.12 -0.68
CA ASP A 482 -9.97 -43.18 0.44
C ASP A 482 -8.62 -43.77 0.02
N GLU A 483 -8.62 -44.79 -0.85
CA GLU A 483 -7.38 -45.40 -1.36
C GLU A 483 -6.55 -44.43 -2.18
N VAL A 484 -7.20 -43.63 -3.04
CA VAL A 484 -6.50 -42.60 -3.84
C VAL A 484 -6.00 -41.47 -2.94
N PHE A 485 -6.79 -41.05 -1.96
CA PHE A 485 -6.36 -40.04 -0.99
C PHE A 485 -5.13 -40.48 -0.20
N GLU A 486 -5.07 -41.74 0.26
CA GLU A 486 -3.89 -42.26 0.97
C GLU A 486 -2.64 -42.25 0.08
N VAL A 487 -2.77 -42.49 -1.24
CA VAL A 487 -1.66 -42.32 -2.18
C VAL A 487 -1.20 -40.87 -2.24
N TYR A 488 -2.12 -39.90 -2.31
CA TYR A 488 -1.76 -38.48 -2.30
C TYR A 488 -1.11 -38.06 -0.99
N LYS A 489 -1.67 -38.47 0.15
CA LYS A 489 -1.13 -38.23 1.49
C LYS A 489 0.26 -38.83 1.69
N SER A 490 0.54 -39.99 1.11
CA SER A 490 1.85 -40.67 1.25
C SER A 490 3.04 -39.86 0.70
N GLN A 491 2.77 -38.89 -0.19
CA GLN A 491 3.80 -38.01 -0.73
C GLN A 491 4.45 -37.13 0.34
N PHE A 492 3.73 -36.88 1.45
CA PHE A 492 4.21 -36.12 2.61
C PHE A 492 4.99 -36.97 3.60
N ASP A 493 5.14 -38.28 3.36
CA ASP A 493 5.93 -39.15 4.20
C ASP A 493 7.42 -39.05 3.90
N TYR A 494 8.20 -39.41 4.90
CA TYR A 494 9.65 -39.52 4.85
C TYR A 494 10.11 -40.59 5.82
N ASN A 495 11.29 -41.16 5.56
CA ASN A 495 11.87 -42.15 6.45
C ASN A 495 12.17 -41.53 7.82
N ASN A 496 11.86 -42.25 8.89
CA ASN A 496 12.21 -41.82 10.23
C ASN A 496 13.73 -41.78 10.37
N THR A 497 14.30 -40.58 10.34
CA THR A 497 15.72 -40.31 10.52
C THR A 497 15.94 -39.54 11.82
N PRO A 498 17.07 -39.73 12.52
CA PRO A 498 17.41 -38.95 13.71
C PRO A 498 17.27 -37.44 13.47
N LEU A 499 16.68 -36.72 14.42
CA LEU A 499 16.40 -35.29 14.28
C LEU A 499 17.67 -34.47 14.05
N ASN A 500 18.76 -34.80 14.76
CA ASN A 500 20.01 -34.05 14.74
C ASN A 500 19.78 -32.53 14.89
N ALA A 501 18.82 -32.16 15.74
CA ALA A 501 18.41 -30.79 15.95
C ALA A 501 19.33 -30.10 16.95
N THR A 502 19.70 -28.86 16.67
CA THR A 502 20.35 -27.95 17.61
C THR A 502 19.36 -26.86 18.03
N THR A 503 19.51 -26.35 19.24
CA THR A 503 18.69 -25.23 19.74
C THR A 503 19.60 -24.25 20.45
N THR A 504 19.55 -23.00 20.04
CA THR A 504 20.33 -21.91 20.63
C THR A 504 19.40 -20.84 21.20
N THR A 505 19.73 -20.35 22.39
CA THR A 505 19.02 -19.21 22.99
C THR A 505 19.51 -17.92 22.35
N ILE A 506 18.58 -17.02 22.03
CA ILE A 506 18.88 -15.70 21.48
C ILE A 506 19.17 -14.76 22.65
N GLU A 507 20.41 -14.25 22.70
CA GLU A 507 20.84 -13.32 23.76
C GLU A 507 20.13 -11.96 23.63
N ASN A 508 19.92 -11.29 24.77
CA ASN A 508 19.39 -9.93 24.86
C ASN A 508 18.03 -9.71 24.14
N PHE A 509 17.12 -10.69 24.22
CA PHE A 509 15.79 -10.58 23.61
C PHE A 509 14.87 -9.58 24.33
N GLN A 510 14.23 -10.00 25.43
CA GLN A 510 13.37 -9.14 26.26
C GLN A 510 13.22 -9.72 27.66
N ASP A 511 13.31 -8.88 28.68
CA ASP A 511 13.20 -9.29 30.08
C ASP A 511 11.89 -10.05 30.37
N GLY A 512 12.02 -11.20 31.03
CA GLY A 512 10.91 -12.08 31.38
C GLY A 512 10.45 -13.03 30.28
N TYR A 513 11.08 -13.00 29.10
CA TYR A 513 10.80 -13.93 28.00
C TYR A 513 12.10 -14.58 27.51
N THR A 514 11.97 -15.76 26.93
CA THR A 514 13.05 -16.44 26.23
C THR A 514 12.68 -16.59 24.77
N ALA A 515 13.64 -16.31 23.89
CA ALA A 515 13.57 -16.65 22.48
C ALA A 515 14.67 -17.66 22.13
N GLN A 516 14.34 -18.68 21.35
CA GLN A 516 15.26 -19.69 20.87
C GLN A 516 15.16 -19.86 19.35
N LYS A 517 16.25 -20.28 18.71
CA LYS A 517 16.29 -20.76 17.33
C LYS A 517 16.59 -22.25 17.33
N PHE A 518 15.77 -23.05 16.64
CA PHE A 518 16.07 -24.45 16.38
C PHE A 518 16.50 -24.63 14.94
N GLU A 519 17.39 -25.59 14.68
CA GLU A 519 17.87 -25.93 13.34
C GLU A 519 18.09 -27.44 13.23
N MET A 520 17.70 -28.03 12.10
CA MET A 520 17.85 -29.46 11.83
C MET A 520 17.93 -29.74 10.31
N PRO A 521 18.47 -30.91 9.89
CA PRO A 521 18.38 -31.35 8.51
C PRO A 521 16.92 -31.49 8.04
N THR A 522 16.65 -31.13 6.79
CA THR A 522 15.36 -31.38 6.15
C THR A 522 15.11 -32.88 6.00
N PRO A 523 13.84 -33.32 5.97
CA PRO A 523 13.49 -34.72 5.74
C PRO A 523 13.50 -35.12 4.24
N TYR A 524 14.05 -34.26 3.39
CA TYR A 524 14.20 -34.43 1.94
C TYR A 524 15.54 -33.83 1.50
N GLU A 525 15.99 -34.17 0.29
CA GLU A 525 17.23 -33.65 -0.27
C GLU A 525 17.16 -32.13 -0.49
N SER A 526 18.09 -31.41 0.14
CA SER A 526 18.15 -29.96 0.17
C SER A 526 19.54 -29.52 0.59
N ASN A 527 20.02 -28.42 0.00
CA ASN A 527 21.22 -27.72 0.48
C ASN A 527 20.94 -26.82 1.68
N ASP A 528 19.65 -26.55 1.92
CA ASP A 528 19.15 -25.73 3.02
C ASP A 528 18.65 -26.59 4.19
N LYS A 529 18.67 -26.04 5.40
CA LYS A 529 18.21 -26.69 6.64
C LYS A 529 16.82 -26.23 7.02
N LEU A 530 16.09 -27.08 7.76
CA LEU A 530 14.85 -26.66 8.40
C LEU A 530 15.20 -25.99 9.74
N PHE A 531 14.74 -24.76 9.92
CA PHE A 531 14.92 -24.03 11.18
C PHE A 531 13.64 -23.28 11.55
N GLY A 532 13.62 -22.73 12.75
CA GLY A 532 12.52 -21.89 13.21
C GLY A 532 12.79 -21.27 14.56
N TYR A 533 11.80 -20.52 15.04
CA TYR A 533 11.92 -19.72 16.26
C TYR A 533 10.90 -20.15 17.30
N ILE A 534 11.26 -20.01 18.57
CA ILE A 534 10.44 -20.35 19.73
C ILE A 534 10.44 -19.16 20.67
N VAL A 535 9.26 -18.76 21.15
CA VAL A 535 9.11 -17.68 22.14
C VAL A 535 8.16 -18.14 23.25
N TYR A 536 8.59 -17.99 24.51
CA TYR A 536 7.81 -18.32 25.69
C TYR A 536 8.16 -17.42 26.90
N SER A 537 7.29 -17.40 27.92
CA SER A 537 7.49 -16.60 29.13
C SER A 537 8.29 -17.38 30.18
N ASN A 538 9.23 -16.72 30.85
CA ASN A 538 10.06 -17.33 31.90
C ASN A 538 9.31 -17.49 33.25
N LYS A 539 8.01 -17.19 33.30
CA LYS A 539 7.21 -17.23 34.53
C LYS A 539 6.72 -18.64 34.90
N PHE A 540 6.88 -19.61 34.01
CA PHE A 540 6.31 -20.94 34.15
C PHE A 540 7.41 -21.97 34.43
N ASP A 541 7.20 -22.75 35.49
CA ASP A 541 8.07 -23.88 35.86
C ASP A 541 7.54 -25.23 35.31
N GLU A 542 6.33 -25.23 34.77
CA GLU A 542 5.70 -26.38 34.12
C GLU A 542 6.05 -26.47 32.63
N LYS A 543 5.67 -27.59 31.99
CA LYS A 543 5.88 -27.76 30.55
C LYS A 543 4.96 -26.82 29.76
N TYR A 544 5.49 -26.21 28.70
CA TYR A 544 4.73 -25.30 27.84
C TYR A 544 3.83 -26.06 26.88
N ASN A 545 2.62 -25.54 26.64
CA ASN A 545 1.75 -26.03 25.57
C ASN A 545 2.21 -25.44 24.22
N PRO A 546 2.64 -26.25 23.25
CA PRO A 546 3.20 -25.73 22.00
C PRO A 546 2.10 -25.25 21.05
N VAL A 547 2.34 -24.13 20.36
CA VAL A 547 1.50 -23.62 19.27
C VAL A 547 2.36 -23.38 18.04
N ILE A 548 2.13 -24.14 16.97
CA ILE A 548 2.75 -23.86 15.67
C ILE A 548 2.04 -22.67 15.04
N ILE A 549 2.81 -21.65 14.68
CA ILE A 549 2.38 -20.52 13.85
C ILE A 549 2.79 -20.82 12.41
N HIS A 550 1.82 -20.81 11.50
CA HIS A 550 2.10 -20.77 10.07
C HIS A 550 2.11 -19.33 9.56
N PRO A 551 3.10 -18.92 8.75
CA PRO A 551 3.19 -17.55 8.27
C PRO A 551 2.06 -17.19 7.29
N SER A 552 1.84 -15.88 7.13
CA SER A 552 1.04 -15.30 6.04
C SER A 552 1.85 -15.21 4.73
N ALA A 553 1.20 -14.90 3.61
CA ALA A 553 1.81 -14.92 2.26
C ALA A 553 3.03 -14.00 2.10
N GLY A 554 3.16 -12.94 2.92
CA GLY A 554 4.32 -12.05 2.91
C GLY A 554 5.66 -12.79 3.10
N ALA A 555 5.65 -13.92 3.80
CA ALA A 555 6.84 -14.75 4.01
C ALA A 555 7.40 -15.35 2.71
N ILE A 556 6.58 -15.52 1.66
CA ILE A 556 7.04 -16.01 0.35
C ILE A 556 7.94 -14.96 -0.32
N ILE A 557 7.70 -13.67 -0.06
CA ILE A 557 8.42 -12.57 -0.73
C ILE A 557 9.59 -12.06 0.13
N GLN A 558 9.44 -12.00 1.46
CA GLN A 558 10.48 -11.49 2.37
C GLN A 558 11.71 -12.40 2.43
N ASN A 559 12.93 -11.88 2.29
CA ASN A 559 14.18 -12.66 2.36
C ASN A 559 14.89 -12.56 3.73
N ASP A 560 14.22 -12.03 4.75
CA ASP A 560 14.74 -11.83 6.10
C ASP A 560 13.71 -12.32 7.14
N ASP A 561 14.21 -12.86 8.24
CA ASP A 561 13.42 -13.34 9.39
C ASP A 561 13.83 -12.67 10.73
N SER A 562 14.70 -11.66 10.70
CA SER A 562 15.21 -10.98 11.91
C SER A 562 14.11 -10.35 12.79
N GLY A 563 13.01 -9.92 12.17
CA GLY A 563 11.86 -9.33 12.86
C GLY A 563 10.92 -10.33 13.54
N LEU A 564 11.02 -11.63 13.20
CA LEU A 564 9.99 -12.62 13.49
C LEU A 564 9.76 -12.82 14.99
N ILE A 565 10.82 -12.90 15.78
CA ILE A 565 10.71 -13.12 17.24
C ILE A 565 10.00 -11.97 17.96
N LYS A 566 10.20 -10.73 17.49
CA LYS A 566 9.53 -9.54 18.05
C LYS A 566 8.06 -9.54 17.67
N GLU A 567 7.75 -9.89 16.42
CA GLU A 567 6.38 -10.01 15.94
C GLU A 567 5.61 -11.10 16.69
N MET A 568 6.22 -12.28 16.89
CA MET A 568 5.63 -13.38 17.66
C MET A 568 5.24 -12.93 19.07
N LEU A 569 6.15 -12.27 19.79
CA LEU A 569 5.87 -11.77 21.13
C LEU A 569 4.77 -10.69 21.12
N ALA A 570 4.82 -9.75 20.18
CA ALA A 570 3.84 -8.66 20.10
C ALA A 570 2.42 -9.17 19.78
N THR A 571 2.29 -10.17 18.91
CA THR A 571 1.00 -10.63 18.38
C THR A 571 0.36 -11.77 19.18
N HIS A 572 1.16 -12.53 19.95
CA HIS A 572 0.69 -13.71 20.70
C HIS A 572 0.98 -13.62 22.20
N LYS A 573 1.23 -12.41 22.70
CA LYS A 573 1.58 -12.16 24.10
C LYS A 573 0.60 -12.80 25.10
N HIS A 574 -0.70 -12.75 24.79
CA HIS A 574 -1.77 -13.30 25.64
C HIS A 574 -1.67 -14.82 25.83
N LEU A 575 -1.13 -15.56 24.86
CA LEU A 575 -0.87 -16.99 25.01
C LEU A 575 0.48 -17.24 25.69
N ILE A 576 1.51 -16.47 25.31
CA ILE A 576 2.85 -16.59 25.91
C ILE A 576 2.78 -16.38 27.44
N ASP A 577 2.00 -15.41 27.88
CA ASP A 577 1.76 -15.12 29.30
C ASP A 577 0.84 -16.13 30.01
N GLU A 578 0.28 -17.11 29.28
CA GLU A 578 -0.59 -18.18 29.78
C GLU A 578 0.06 -19.58 29.69
N GLY A 579 1.38 -19.65 29.48
CA GLY A 579 2.13 -20.91 29.50
C GLY A 579 2.18 -21.63 28.16
N TYR A 580 1.91 -20.92 27.06
CA TYR A 580 2.12 -21.44 25.71
C TYR A 580 3.53 -21.10 25.19
N ALA A 581 4.12 -22.04 24.45
CA ALA A 581 5.32 -21.81 23.65
C ALA A 581 4.92 -21.60 22.19
N MET A 582 5.15 -20.39 21.69
CA MET A 582 4.87 -20.05 20.29
C MET A 582 6.04 -20.51 19.43
N ILE A 583 5.79 -21.35 18.44
CA ILE A 583 6.80 -21.97 17.60
C ILE A 583 6.50 -21.60 16.16
N HIS A 584 7.46 -20.97 15.48
CA HIS A 584 7.32 -20.55 14.11
C HIS A 584 8.40 -21.22 13.25
N PRO A 585 8.09 -22.38 12.63
CA PRO A 585 8.97 -22.96 11.62
C PRO A 585 9.13 -22.00 10.43
N VAL A 586 10.34 -21.95 9.88
CA VAL A 586 10.61 -21.32 8.59
C VAL A 586 10.54 -22.42 7.54
N TYR A 587 9.37 -22.51 6.89
CA TYR A 587 9.07 -23.53 5.90
C TYR A 587 9.84 -23.29 4.59
N HIS A 588 9.98 -24.34 3.78
CA HIS A 588 10.51 -24.22 2.42
C HIS A 588 9.86 -23.06 1.66
N ASN A 589 10.66 -22.32 0.88
CA ASN A 589 10.20 -21.19 0.07
C ASN A 589 9.62 -20.02 0.90
N THR A 590 10.06 -19.85 2.16
CA THR A 590 9.66 -18.72 3.03
C THR A 590 10.86 -18.06 3.71
N PHE A 591 10.74 -16.76 3.99
CA PHE A 591 11.77 -15.94 4.65
C PHE A 591 13.15 -16.09 4.01
N SER A 592 14.20 -16.33 4.80
CA SER A 592 15.57 -16.48 4.31
C SER A 592 15.90 -17.85 3.70
N ARG A 593 14.95 -18.80 3.71
CA ARG A 593 15.15 -20.11 3.05
C ARG A 593 15.13 -19.97 1.53
N GLU A 594 15.71 -20.96 0.86
CA GLU A 594 15.78 -20.99 -0.61
C GLU A 594 14.37 -20.90 -1.22
N LYS A 595 14.23 -20.07 -2.27
CA LYS A 595 12.98 -19.81 -2.97
C LYS A 595 13.08 -20.08 -4.46
N ASN A 596 12.07 -20.74 -4.98
CA ASN A 596 11.89 -21.01 -6.40
C ASN A 596 10.45 -20.71 -6.87
N TYR A 597 9.63 -20.12 -5.99
CA TYR A 597 8.23 -19.85 -6.23
C TYR A 597 7.83 -18.57 -5.47
N ASP A 598 7.11 -17.64 -6.09
CA ASP A 598 6.91 -16.27 -5.55
C ASP A 598 5.44 -15.84 -5.47
N THR A 599 4.53 -16.81 -5.50
CA THR A 599 3.10 -16.63 -5.32
C THR A 599 2.53 -17.66 -4.34
N PHE A 600 1.40 -17.33 -3.72
CA PHE A 600 0.64 -18.28 -2.89
C PHE A 600 -0.55 -18.88 -3.64
N TRP A 601 -0.87 -18.37 -4.85
CA TRP A 601 -1.95 -18.89 -5.66
C TRP A 601 -1.59 -20.28 -6.20
N PRO A 602 -2.50 -21.25 -6.13
CA PRO A 602 -2.28 -22.56 -6.74
C PRO A 602 -2.09 -22.48 -8.26
N ASP A 603 -1.22 -23.33 -8.78
CA ASP A 603 -1.12 -23.62 -10.21
C ASP A 603 -0.86 -25.12 -10.47
N GLU A 604 -0.96 -25.52 -11.73
CA GLU A 604 -0.77 -26.91 -12.17
C GLU A 604 0.70 -27.27 -12.46
N SER A 605 1.67 -26.48 -11.99
CA SER A 605 3.09 -26.74 -12.15
C SER A 605 3.62 -27.80 -11.18
N GLU A 606 4.67 -28.50 -11.60
CA GLU A 606 5.42 -29.41 -10.72
C GLU A 606 6.14 -28.64 -9.60
N ILE A 607 6.50 -27.38 -9.84
CA ILE A 607 7.15 -26.52 -8.84
C ILE A 607 6.19 -26.29 -7.67
N TYR A 608 4.96 -25.84 -7.95
CA TYR A 608 3.95 -25.61 -6.91
C TYR A 608 3.64 -26.90 -6.12
N LYS A 609 3.43 -28.03 -6.82
CA LYS A 609 3.23 -29.33 -6.18
C LYS A 609 4.35 -29.68 -5.21
N ASN A 610 5.61 -29.60 -5.67
CA ASN A 610 6.76 -29.93 -4.85
C ASN A 610 6.94 -28.96 -3.68
N THR A 611 6.61 -27.68 -3.86
CA THR A 611 6.63 -26.68 -2.79
C THR A 611 5.64 -27.04 -1.67
N ILE A 612 4.39 -27.37 -1.99
CA ILE A 612 3.38 -27.78 -0.99
C ILE A 612 3.81 -29.07 -0.27
N ILE A 613 4.33 -30.06 -1.00
CA ILE A 613 4.84 -31.30 -0.41
C ILE A 613 5.96 -31.03 0.58
N LYS A 614 6.95 -30.21 0.21
CA LYS A 614 8.07 -29.85 1.09
C LYS A 614 7.61 -29.09 2.33
N ILE A 615 6.67 -28.14 2.19
CA ILE A 615 6.06 -27.44 3.33
C ILE A 615 5.39 -28.43 4.29
N GLY A 616 4.63 -29.40 3.78
CA GLY A 616 4.00 -30.42 4.63
C GLY A 616 5.00 -31.37 5.30
N LYS A 617 6.13 -31.68 4.64
CA LYS A 617 7.22 -32.43 5.27
C LYS A 617 7.93 -31.64 6.36
N ASP A 618 8.19 -30.36 6.12
CA ASP A 618 8.75 -29.44 7.12
C ASP A 618 7.82 -29.28 8.33
N PHE A 619 6.51 -29.24 8.10
CA PHE A 619 5.50 -29.21 9.17
C PHE A 619 5.59 -30.46 10.05
N LYS A 620 5.50 -31.65 9.45
CA LYS A 620 5.62 -32.92 10.19
C LYS A 620 6.95 -33.02 10.94
N ARG A 621 8.05 -32.59 10.32
CA ARG A 621 9.39 -32.62 10.93
C ARG A 621 9.53 -31.63 12.08
N SER A 622 8.87 -30.49 11.99
CA SER A 622 8.78 -29.54 13.10
C SER A 622 8.01 -30.11 14.28
N ILE A 623 6.94 -30.89 14.04
CA ILE A 623 6.22 -31.60 15.10
C ILE A 623 7.11 -32.68 15.74
N ASP A 624 7.88 -33.44 14.95
CA ASP A 624 8.85 -34.41 15.48
C ASP A 624 9.85 -33.72 16.45
N TYR A 625 10.34 -32.53 16.09
CA TYR A 625 11.19 -31.73 16.97
C TYR A 625 10.47 -31.31 18.26
N ILE A 626 9.21 -30.86 18.16
CA ILE A 626 8.39 -30.50 19.33
C ILE A 626 8.20 -31.70 20.27
N GLU A 627 7.97 -32.90 19.73
CA GLU A 627 7.84 -34.12 20.53
C GLU A 627 9.14 -34.55 21.20
N SER A 628 10.29 -34.18 20.64
CA SER A 628 11.60 -34.47 21.24
C SER A 628 11.96 -33.58 22.44
N ARG A 629 11.25 -32.46 22.61
CA ARG A 629 11.50 -31.47 23.66
C ARG A 629 10.80 -31.89 24.96
N ASN A 630 11.58 -32.04 26.03
CA ASN A 630 11.06 -32.48 27.33
C ASN A 630 10.30 -31.39 28.09
N ASP A 631 10.55 -30.12 27.77
CA ASP A 631 9.93 -28.92 28.31
C ASP A 631 8.60 -28.57 27.63
N PHE A 632 8.17 -29.32 26.60
CA PHE A 632 6.86 -29.14 25.97
C PHE A 632 5.88 -30.25 26.35
N ASN A 633 4.61 -29.87 26.50
CA ASN A 633 3.50 -30.81 26.49
C ASN A 633 3.06 -31.06 25.05
N SER A 634 3.82 -31.86 24.30
CA SER A 634 3.57 -32.13 22.88
C SER A 634 2.19 -32.73 22.60
N SER A 635 1.60 -33.42 23.58
CA SER A 635 0.23 -33.95 23.47
C SER A 635 -0.84 -32.87 23.35
N ASN A 636 -0.50 -31.61 23.70
CA ASN A 636 -1.34 -30.42 23.68
C ASN A 636 -1.05 -29.48 22.48
N LEU A 637 -0.35 -29.96 21.45
CA LEU A 637 0.01 -29.16 20.28
C LEU A 637 -1.20 -28.50 19.61
N CYS A 638 -1.13 -27.18 19.43
CA CYS A 638 -2.12 -26.39 18.72
C CYS A 638 -1.55 -25.77 17.43
N TYR A 639 -2.44 -25.34 16.55
CA TYR A 639 -2.12 -24.67 15.29
C TYR A 639 -2.75 -23.28 15.22
N TYR A 640 -1.96 -22.30 14.78
CA TYR A 640 -2.43 -20.97 14.42
C TYR A 640 -2.07 -20.64 12.97
N GLY A 641 -3.07 -20.20 12.18
CA GLY A 641 -2.86 -19.82 10.79
C GLY A 641 -3.67 -18.59 10.41
N TYR A 642 -3.01 -17.55 9.91
CA TYR A 642 -3.64 -16.34 9.40
C TYR A 642 -3.44 -16.29 7.88
N SER A 643 -4.47 -15.93 7.10
CA SER A 643 -4.38 -15.76 5.65
C SER A 643 -3.88 -17.03 4.95
N TRP A 644 -2.69 -16.99 4.33
CA TRP A 644 -2.05 -18.15 3.73
C TRP A 644 -1.84 -19.31 4.72
N GLY A 645 -1.63 -19.03 6.00
CA GLY A 645 -1.65 -20.06 7.04
C GLY A 645 -3.02 -20.72 7.16
N SER A 646 -4.10 -19.94 7.13
CA SER A 646 -5.46 -20.50 7.13
C SER A 646 -5.71 -21.38 5.90
N THR A 647 -5.32 -20.97 4.70
CA THR A 647 -5.53 -21.78 3.48
C THR A 647 -4.61 -22.99 3.41
N THR A 648 -3.37 -22.88 3.90
CA THR A 648 -2.41 -24.00 3.91
C THR A 648 -2.77 -25.04 4.96
N SER A 649 -3.50 -24.65 6.01
CA SER A 649 -4.06 -25.59 6.99
C SER A 649 -4.96 -26.65 6.37
N ASN A 650 -5.56 -26.37 5.19
CA ASN A 650 -6.36 -27.35 4.43
C ASN A 650 -5.55 -28.62 4.11
N TYR A 651 -4.24 -28.49 3.89
CA TYR A 651 -3.32 -29.60 3.70
C TYR A 651 -2.77 -30.10 5.04
N LEU A 652 -2.18 -29.19 5.82
CA LEU A 652 -1.37 -29.55 6.99
C LEU A 652 -2.15 -30.31 8.06
N LEU A 653 -3.39 -29.90 8.32
CA LEU A 653 -4.23 -30.55 9.32
C LEU A 653 -4.85 -31.87 8.84
N ALA A 654 -4.73 -32.19 7.54
CA ALA A 654 -5.21 -33.44 6.96
C ALA A 654 -4.11 -34.51 6.88
N ILE A 655 -2.84 -34.10 6.84
CA ILE A 655 -1.69 -35.00 6.69
C ILE A 655 -1.11 -35.46 8.05
N ASP A 656 -1.45 -34.79 9.15
CA ASP A 656 -0.94 -35.11 10.50
C ASP A 656 -1.98 -34.87 11.61
N ASP A 657 -2.26 -35.91 12.40
CA ASP A 657 -3.31 -35.91 13.43
C ASP A 657 -2.80 -35.48 14.83
N ARG A 658 -1.53 -35.06 14.95
CA ARG A 658 -0.95 -34.66 16.25
C ARG A 658 -1.46 -33.31 16.76
N VAL A 659 -1.92 -32.42 15.89
CA VAL A 659 -2.54 -31.15 16.28
C VAL A 659 -3.90 -31.38 16.95
N LYS A 660 -4.11 -30.84 18.15
CA LYS A 660 -5.33 -31.04 18.95
C LYS A 660 -6.38 -29.95 18.80
N ALA A 661 -5.97 -28.75 18.43
CA ALA A 661 -6.89 -27.66 18.11
C ALA A 661 -6.23 -26.68 17.14
N ALA A 662 -7.02 -26.16 16.20
CA ALA A 662 -6.61 -25.14 15.25
C ALA A 662 -7.43 -23.86 15.43
N PHE A 663 -6.75 -22.72 15.36
CA PHE A 663 -7.35 -21.39 15.32
C PHE A 663 -6.89 -20.72 14.03
N ILE A 664 -7.82 -20.55 13.09
CA ILE A 664 -7.54 -20.03 11.76
C ILE A 664 -8.31 -18.75 11.48
N LEU A 665 -7.70 -17.84 10.74
CA LEU A 665 -8.18 -16.48 10.51
C LEU A 665 -8.07 -16.15 9.04
N VAL A 666 -9.18 -15.71 8.44
CA VAL A 666 -9.33 -15.28 7.05
C VAL A 666 -8.73 -16.27 6.04
N GLY A 667 -9.59 -17.00 5.33
CA GLY A 667 -9.18 -18.08 4.46
C GLY A 667 -10.36 -18.82 3.87
N GLY A 668 -10.08 -19.97 3.28
CA GLY A 668 -11.08 -20.82 2.63
C GLY A 668 -10.40 -21.76 1.65
N LEU A 669 -11.10 -22.11 0.58
CA LEU A 669 -10.52 -22.82 -0.56
C LEU A 669 -10.17 -21.83 -1.67
N MET A 670 -9.00 -21.99 -2.27
CA MET A 670 -8.55 -21.17 -3.39
C MET A 670 -9.12 -21.73 -4.71
N MET A 671 -9.59 -20.85 -5.57
CA MET A 671 -10.37 -21.20 -6.79
C MET A 671 -9.50 -21.80 -7.89
N GLN A 672 -8.21 -21.47 -7.90
CA GLN A 672 -7.26 -21.92 -8.90
C GLN A 672 -7.10 -23.44 -8.84
N LYS A 673 -6.83 -24.05 -9.99
CA LYS A 673 -6.50 -25.48 -10.07
C LYS A 673 -5.06 -25.71 -9.63
N SER A 674 -4.83 -26.88 -9.05
CA SER A 674 -3.49 -27.42 -8.85
C SER A 674 -3.40 -28.83 -9.41
N LYS A 675 -2.21 -29.44 -9.36
CA LYS A 675 -2.08 -30.87 -9.59
C LYS A 675 -3.02 -31.63 -8.65
N LYS A 676 -3.72 -32.65 -9.17
CA LYS A 676 -4.75 -33.41 -8.42
C LYS A 676 -4.24 -33.92 -7.07
N GLU A 677 -2.97 -34.30 -7.02
CA GLU A 677 -2.30 -34.81 -5.83
C GLU A 677 -2.22 -33.80 -4.68
N ILE A 678 -2.32 -32.50 -4.96
CA ILE A 678 -2.28 -31.41 -3.98
C ILE A 678 -3.47 -30.45 -4.14
N GLU A 679 -4.62 -30.98 -4.56
CA GLU A 679 -5.87 -30.20 -4.61
C GLU A 679 -6.48 -30.06 -3.21
N ALA A 680 -6.49 -28.84 -2.66
CA ALA A 680 -6.89 -28.56 -1.27
C ALA A 680 -8.25 -29.14 -0.88
N HIS A 681 -9.19 -29.24 -1.83
CA HIS A 681 -10.54 -29.71 -1.56
C HIS A 681 -10.62 -31.22 -1.27
N TYR A 682 -9.61 -32.01 -1.66
CA TYR A 682 -9.53 -33.42 -1.23
C TYR A 682 -9.07 -33.50 0.23
N TYR A 683 -8.10 -32.67 0.62
CA TYR A 683 -7.51 -32.68 1.96
C TYR A 683 -8.45 -32.10 3.03
N VAL A 684 -9.13 -30.99 2.73
CA VAL A 684 -10.02 -30.31 3.67
C VAL A 684 -11.13 -31.23 4.19
N ARG A 685 -11.59 -32.17 3.36
CA ARG A 685 -12.62 -33.18 3.69
C ARG A 685 -12.14 -34.20 4.72
N ARG A 686 -10.84 -34.32 4.94
CA ARG A 686 -10.23 -35.31 5.84
C ARG A 686 -9.77 -34.72 7.17
N ILE A 687 -9.87 -33.39 7.34
CA ILE A 687 -9.49 -32.72 8.59
C ILE A 687 -10.47 -33.14 9.69
N LYS A 688 -9.96 -33.78 10.75
CA LYS A 688 -10.76 -34.12 11.95
C LYS A 688 -10.47 -33.18 13.12
N THR A 689 -9.38 -32.44 13.04
CA THR A 689 -8.92 -31.47 14.04
C THR A 689 -10.03 -30.46 14.36
N PRO A 690 -10.31 -30.18 15.64
CA PRO A 690 -11.18 -29.08 16.03
C PRO A 690 -10.70 -27.73 15.49
N VAL A 691 -11.58 -27.00 14.80
CA VAL A 691 -11.25 -25.73 14.14
C VAL A 691 -12.13 -24.60 14.66
N PHE A 692 -11.49 -23.49 15.04
CA PHE A 692 -12.13 -22.19 15.17
C PHE A 692 -11.71 -21.33 13.99
N HIS A 693 -12.67 -20.87 13.18
CA HIS A 693 -12.42 -20.04 12.01
C HIS A 693 -13.09 -18.67 12.19
N ILE A 694 -12.34 -17.57 12.03
CA ILE A 694 -12.92 -16.21 11.92
C ILE A 694 -12.72 -15.69 10.51
N ILE A 695 -13.80 -15.20 9.91
CA ILE A 695 -13.78 -14.60 8.57
C ILE A 695 -14.52 -13.28 8.53
N GLY A 696 -14.08 -12.38 7.64
CA GLY A 696 -14.79 -11.17 7.28
C GLY A 696 -15.46 -11.32 5.92
N LYS A 697 -16.73 -10.91 5.77
CA LYS A 697 -17.43 -10.97 4.47
C LYS A 697 -16.83 -10.04 3.42
N GLN A 698 -16.03 -9.06 3.84
CA GLN A 698 -15.45 -8.01 2.99
C GLN A 698 -13.99 -8.31 2.64
N ASP A 699 -13.59 -9.58 2.78
CA ASP A 699 -12.25 -10.03 2.48
C ASP A 699 -11.99 -9.88 0.98
N GLY A 700 -11.05 -8.99 0.65
CA GLY A 700 -10.69 -8.69 -0.73
C GLY A 700 -9.80 -9.76 -1.38
N ILE A 701 -9.30 -10.72 -0.61
CA ILE A 701 -8.34 -11.73 -1.04
C ILE A 701 -9.03 -13.10 -1.17
N PHE A 702 -9.75 -13.53 -0.13
CA PHE A 702 -10.50 -14.79 -0.13
C PHE A 702 -12.01 -14.52 -0.09
N GLY A 703 -12.67 -14.73 -1.23
CA GLY A 703 -14.08 -14.35 -1.40
C GLY A 703 -14.99 -15.08 -0.44
N PHE A 704 -15.95 -14.36 0.14
CA PHE A 704 -16.91 -14.98 1.06
C PHE A 704 -17.68 -16.12 0.38
N LYS A 705 -18.20 -15.87 -0.83
CA LYS A 705 -18.99 -16.85 -1.58
C LYS A 705 -18.11 -17.86 -2.31
N GLU A 706 -16.98 -17.42 -2.82
CA GLU A 706 -16.14 -18.16 -3.75
C GLU A 706 -15.11 -19.04 -3.03
N SER A 707 -14.61 -18.61 -1.87
CA SER A 707 -13.58 -19.32 -1.10
C SER A 707 -14.12 -19.90 0.21
N TYR A 708 -14.83 -19.11 1.01
CA TYR A 708 -15.27 -19.54 2.34
C TYR A 708 -16.48 -20.48 2.31
N LEU A 709 -17.54 -20.17 1.55
CA LEU A 709 -18.72 -21.05 1.50
C LEU A 709 -18.39 -22.47 1.02
N PRO A 710 -17.55 -22.69 -0.01
CA PRO A 710 -17.09 -24.02 -0.39
C PRO A 710 -16.28 -24.69 0.72
N TRP A 711 -15.38 -23.96 1.39
CA TRP A 711 -14.64 -24.49 2.53
C TRP A 711 -15.57 -24.97 3.64
N LYS A 712 -16.57 -24.15 4.02
CA LYS A 712 -17.53 -24.49 5.07
C LYS A 712 -18.40 -25.70 4.71
N LYS A 713 -18.72 -25.88 3.42
CA LYS A 713 -19.46 -27.04 2.91
C LYS A 713 -18.63 -28.32 2.96
N LEU A 714 -17.32 -28.23 2.73
CA LEU A 714 -16.46 -29.39 2.47
C LEU A 714 -15.57 -29.82 3.66
N ILE A 715 -15.37 -28.98 4.66
CA ILE A 715 -14.51 -29.28 5.82
C ILE A 715 -14.97 -30.55 6.56
N GLY A 716 -14.05 -31.48 6.80
CA GLY A 716 -14.31 -32.75 7.48
C GLY A 716 -14.46 -32.67 9.00
N THR A 717 -14.16 -31.51 9.59
CA THR A 717 -14.19 -31.32 11.04
C THR A 717 -15.61 -31.56 11.56
N PRO A 718 -15.83 -32.45 12.54
CA PRO A 718 -17.16 -32.68 13.09
C PRO A 718 -17.82 -31.39 13.59
N ASP A 719 -19.12 -31.20 13.35
CA ASP A 719 -19.83 -29.95 13.65
C ASP A 719 -19.67 -29.49 15.11
N GLN A 720 -19.68 -30.41 16.06
CA GLN A 720 -19.46 -30.13 17.50
C GLN A 720 -18.07 -29.56 17.83
N ASN A 721 -17.11 -29.76 16.93
CA ASN A 721 -15.71 -29.35 17.02
C ASN A 721 -15.37 -28.24 15.99
N LEU A 722 -16.38 -27.71 15.28
CA LEU A 722 -16.21 -26.65 14.30
C LEU A 722 -16.95 -25.39 14.78
N LYS A 723 -16.20 -24.33 15.10
CA LYS A 723 -16.77 -23.02 15.43
C LYS A 723 -16.37 -22.00 14.38
N VAL A 724 -17.34 -21.24 13.88
CA VAL A 724 -17.09 -20.19 12.89
C VAL A 724 -17.73 -18.88 13.33
N LEU A 725 -16.97 -17.79 13.20
CA LEU A 725 -17.48 -16.43 13.36
C LEU A 725 -17.36 -15.69 12.02
N VAL A 726 -18.49 -15.14 11.57
CA VAL A 726 -18.58 -14.36 10.33
C VAL A 726 -18.92 -12.93 10.70
N TYR A 727 -18.05 -11.99 10.34
CA TYR A 727 -18.26 -10.57 10.53
C TYR A 727 -18.63 -9.90 9.20
N ASP A 728 -19.68 -9.09 9.19
CA ASP A 728 -20.21 -8.47 7.96
C ASP A 728 -19.36 -7.29 7.50
N GLU A 729 -18.71 -6.60 8.43
CA GLU A 729 -17.99 -5.34 8.25
C GLU A 729 -16.48 -5.49 8.05
N LEU A 730 -15.93 -6.63 8.49
CA LEU A 730 -14.50 -6.93 8.44
C LEU A 730 -14.10 -7.51 7.08
N GLY A 731 -12.86 -7.22 6.68
CA GLY A 731 -12.20 -7.82 5.51
C GLY A 731 -11.15 -8.84 5.91
N HIS A 732 -10.00 -8.79 5.24
CA HIS A 732 -8.85 -9.66 5.50
C HIS A 732 -8.09 -9.31 6.80
N GLY A 733 -8.45 -8.20 7.47
CA GLY A 733 -7.90 -7.77 8.76
C GLY A 733 -8.85 -8.05 9.92
N ILE A 734 -8.47 -8.94 10.83
CA ILE A 734 -9.21 -9.27 12.05
C ILE A 734 -8.60 -8.52 13.25
N PRO A 735 -9.40 -7.76 14.04
CA PRO A 735 -8.89 -7.05 15.21
C PRO A 735 -8.26 -7.98 16.26
N GLY A 736 -7.13 -7.55 16.84
CA GLY A 736 -6.40 -8.31 17.87
C GLY A 736 -7.27 -8.68 19.08
N ASP A 737 -8.07 -7.75 19.59
CA ASP A 737 -8.98 -7.99 20.71
C ASP A 737 -9.98 -9.13 20.43
N THR A 738 -10.43 -9.24 19.18
CA THR A 738 -11.31 -10.34 18.75
C THR A 738 -10.59 -11.67 18.80
N ILE A 739 -9.32 -11.73 18.37
CA ILE A 739 -8.49 -12.94 18.43
C ILE A 739 -8.28 -13.36 19.89
N ILE A 740 -7.81 -12.42 20.73
CA ILE A 740 -7.52 -12.63 22.16
C ILE A 740 -8.75 -13.17 22.90
N LYS A 741 -9.94 -12.62 22.62
CA LYS A 741 -11.19 -13.02 23.24
C LYS A 741 -11.51 -14.51 23.10
N TYR A 742 -11.15 -15.13 21.97
CA TYR A 742 -11.59 -16.49 21.64
C TYR A 742 -10.47 -17.54 21.63
N GLN A 743 -9.23 -17.17 21.29
CA GLN A 743 -8.17 -18.12 20.98
C GLN A 743 -7.79 -19.02 22.17
N SER A 744 -7.43 -18.43 23.32
CA SER A 744 -7.02 -19.20 24.50
C SER A 744 -8.13 -20.15 24.98
N ASN A 745 -9.36 -19.64 25.06
CA ASN A 745 -10.53 -20.43 25.46
C ASN A 745 -10.81 -21.60 24.51
N TRP A 746 -10.56 -21.43 23.21
CA TRP A 746 -10.71 -22.51 22.25
C TRP A 746 -9.68 -23.62 22.48
N TYR A 747 -8.41 -23.27 22.63
CA TYR A 747 -7.35 -24.26 22.88
C TYR A 747 -7.61 -25.04 24.17
N LYS A 748 -7.88 -24.34 25.29
CA LYS A 748 -8.13 -24.96 26.61
C LYS A 748 -9.23 -26.03 26.59
N LYS A 749 -10.21 -25.95 25.67
CA LYS A 749 -11.27 -26.96 25.54
C LYS A 749 -10.75 -28.34 25.11
N PHE A 750 -9.60 -28.40 24.44
CA PHE A 750 -9.06 -29.62 23.83
C PHE A 750 -7.70 -30.03 24.38
N LEU A 751 -7.15 -29.27 25.33
CA LEU A 751 -5.91 -29.64 26.00
C LEU A 751 -6.17 -30.70 27.07
N ILE A 752 -5.21 -31.60 27.23
CA ILE A 752 -5.14 -32.56 28.33
C ILE A 752 -4.64 -31.80 29.58
N PRO A 753 -5.33 -31.96 30.74
CA PRO A 753 -4.96 -31.30 32.00
C PRO A 753 -3.54 -31.59 32.48
#